data_AF-A0A2T3J2G5-F1
#
_entry.id   AF-A0A2T3J2G5-F1
#
_cell.length_a   1.000
_cell.length_b   1.000
_cell.length_c   1.000
_cell.angle_alpha   90.00
_cell.angle_beta   90.00
_cell.angle_gamma   90.00
#
_symmetry.space_group_name_H-M   'P 1'
#
loop_
_entity.id
_entity.type
_entity.pdbx_description
1 polymer ?
#
loop_
_entity_poly.entity_id
_entity_poly.type
_entity_poly.pdbx_seq_one_letter_code
_entity_poly.pdbx_strand_id
1 'polypeptide(L)'
;MHKEKEVVVTGLSLRLPKTKDKQQFWDMLTEGKSSIANCHLREDKHKKDGLFSLLEDIDLFDNKFFNTSERESVAMDPQQRLLLEESYQCILDSAIPLTELSKDITDVYVGSMGNDYAALTMEIPEFNSYSYLGNNASILANRVSHFFDLQGKSVPVQTASSSSLVAIDSAIRSIKNSKCEYALVAGVTLNFHPWKARCFDESMMLSHKAGSRPFDGDGDGYAIGDGIIVMLLQSKQKALENNQRIYGVLKGSAVCHGGKALSLQTPQLHAQEKVIQQALDSAQINPSMISYVEAHGSGTSAGDPVEYESIVNRYGKNRKLHLNIGSIKANYGHLEAAAGILGLAKVLLMLENEQIPPTLNHDVLNPLCSFSGHKAKICTEQVAWRSSSKKQALTAAVNSFGIGGVNAHVIVQQYKTQRAVNRQEPGVLFVPLSSKTENSLKEAIEVWSEHLLDNHNNQYDITGNLVAKREQLSWRSGCLIRKCDEKAKLIFSKPIHTGKPSEMTSVELCCDDKHDHESLTKFSDGYTCVEKLTQKTLKNLESCSTLKEALKDFNSGKPWPDESRVIYSFLSRYLMYSVLLQAGVKPEVAKGKTNDTLLLLVLAEVISLKESLCYIADTQYSIENYHAPKFPILLSSSDAVIDSYRVSSAYISHLLKSGVFRSKANLQELIQNFNTLYDHSEGFRRLTAELVIEDITFNSWLGFKKSTKKKYEMLHQYMLFGGILSLVKYTRKWGIRYEEKYLSSYGIELISLLEDNIINMSHVKAVLRNEGYNGTVIKRIPTSQYKNYSELYRFNEASTVKTLKRLIEASQSSLDLDETNSIEHYLKLTKQGRSLLFSSRLSLIETLGTFWELGVDIEWNYLFPRETYNHKDIPGYVFERQSFWLENSYTQSNTHEIIKSERNPDPTTDETENLPLQVLNIVSLLIGRAPAELQYEQRLSDIGFDSILETKLKYQLENQFNTKIPISLLASDLTINDLMQYITLNSKTSASGDSLTEQFLNKNLNIENLTEKQMDTLLVDVLSKKSELMEELQ
;
A
#
# COMPACT_ATOMS: atom_id res chain seq x y z
N MET A 1 26.87 -7.67 -28.23
CA MET A 1 25.46 -7.36 -28.59
C MET A 1 24.57 -7.90 -27.49
N HIS A 2 24.02 -7.03 -26.63
CA HIS A 2 22.97 -7.47 -25.71
C HIS A 2 21.72 -7.76 -26.56
N LYS A 3 21.17 -8.97 -26.43
CA LYS A 3 19.87 -9.33 -27.00
C LYS A 3 18.86 -8.30 -26.44
N GLU A 4 18.18 -7.56 -27.31
CA GLU A 4 17.28 -6.48 -26.89
C GLU A 4 16.21 -7.06 -25.94
N LYS A 5 16.06 -6.47 -24.74
CA LYS A 5 15.07 -6.93 -23.76
C LYS A 5 13.67 -6.64 -24.30
N GLU A 6 12.86 -7.68 -24.50
CA GLU A 6 11.44 -7.51 -24.83
C GLU A 6 10.65 -7.12 -23.57
N VAL A 7 9.67 -6.22 -23.73
CA VAL A 7 8.80 -5.75 -22.65
C VAL A 7 7.42 -6.38 -22.83
N VAL A 8 6.81 -6.79 -21.72
CA VAL A 8 5.49 -7.44 -21.70
C VAL A 8 4.55 -6.72 -20.73
N VAL A 9 3.25 -6.81 -21.01
CA VAL A 9 2.19 -6.42 -20.07
C VAL A 9 1.76 -7.65 -19.29
N THR A 10 1.85 -7.59 -17.97
CA THR A 10 1.51 -8.71 -17.07
C THR A 10 0.33 -8.42 -16.15
N GLY A 11 0.03 -7.15 -15.88
CA GLY A 11 -1.19 -6.74 -15.15
C GLY A 11 -1.99 -5.73 -15.96
N LEU A 12 -3.32 -5.81 -15.86
CA LEU A 12 -4.27 -4.88 -16.47
C LEU A 12 -5.47 -4.71 -15.53
N SER A 13 -5.76 -3.46 -15.16
CA SER A 13 -7.02 -3.04 -14.53
C SER A 13 -7.63 -1.87 -15.27
N LEU A 14 -8.95 -1.78 -15.26
CA LEU A 14 -9.68 -0.69 -15.88
C LEU A 14 -11.01 -0.44 -15.15
N ARG A 15 -11.41 0.83 -15.13
CA ARG A 15 -12.73 1.29 -14.70
C ARG A 15 -13.30 2.21 -15.76
N LEU A 16 -14.45 1.82 -16.30
CA LEU A 16 -15.09 2.48 -17.43
C LEU A 16 -16.60 2.62 -17.18
N PRO A 17 -17.27 3.59 -17.81
CA PRO A 17 -18.73 3.74 -17.71
C PRO A 17 -19.46 2.45 -18.10
N LYS A 18 -20.43 2.02 -17.28
CA LYS A 18 -21.18 0.75 -17.44
C LYS A 18 -20.29 -0.52 -17.46
N THR A 19 -19.07 -0.45 -16.94
CA THR A 19 -18.11 -1.55 -17.03
C THR A 19 -17.19 -1.55 -15.80
N LYS A 20 -17.39 -2.55 -14.94
CA LYS A 20 -16.68 -2.62 -13.65
C LYS A 20 -15.35 -3.36 -13.72
N ASP A 21 -15.15 -4.20 -14.74
CA ASP A 21 -13.98 -5.05 -14.90
C ASP A 21 -13.71 -5.38 -16.38
N LYS A 22 -12.63 -6.14 -16.62
CA LYS A 22 -12.19 -6.55 -17.96
C LYS A 22 -13.15 -7.49 -18.68
N GLN A 23 -13.89 -8.33 -17.93
CA GLN A 23 -14.83 -9.26 -18.54
C GLN A 23 -16.02 -8.49 -19.10
N GLN A 24 -16.62 -7.61 -18.30
CA GLN A 24 -17.70 -6.71 -18.76
C GLN A 24 -17.24 -5.81 -19.90
N PHE A 25 -15.98 -5.37 -19.88
CA PHE A 25 -15.39 -4.59 -20.98
C PHE A 25 -15.36 -5.41 -22.28
N TRP A 26 -14.90 -6.66 -22.21
CA TRP A 26 -14.87 -7.55 -23.36
C TRP A 26 -16.27 -7.88 -23.89
N ASP A 27 -17.23 -8.11 -22.99
CA ASP A 27 -18.62 -8.36 -23.34
C ASP A 27 -19.23 -7.14 -24.06
N MET A 28 -19.04 -5.93 -23.54
CA MET A 28 -19.47 -4.68 -24.18
C MET A 28 -18.90 -4.51 -25.59
N LEU A 29 -17.63 -4.87 -25.81
CA LEU A 29 -16.99 -4.80 -27.12
C LEU A 29 -17.55 -5.82 -28.10
N THR A 30 -17.70 -7.07 -27.68
CA THR A 30 -18.14 -8.17 -28.56
C THR A 30 -19.64 -8.09 -28.88
N GLU A 31 -20.45 -7.61 -27.94
CA GLU A 31 -21.87 -7.32 -28.16
C GLU A 31 -22.11 -6.04 -28.97
N GLY A 32 -21.06 -5.27 -29.27
CA GLY A 32 -21.14 -4.05 -30.05
C GLY A 32 -21.94 -2.94 -29.35
N LYS A 33 -21.79 -2.81 -28.02
CA LYS A 33 -22.50 -1.80 -27.21
C LYS A 33 -21.68 -0.53 -26.99
N SER A 34 -22.38 0.57 -26.79
CA SER A 34 -21.81 1.88 -26.44
C SER A 34 -22.27 2.33 -25.05
N SER A 35 -21.36 2.91 -24.27
CA SER A 35 -21.66 3.56 -23.00
C SER A 35 -22.06 5.02 -23.15
N ILE A 36 -21.84 5.62 -24.33
CA ILE A 36 -22.18 7.01 -24.63
C ILE A 36 -23.69 7.21 -24.47
N ALA A 37 -24.07 8.27 -23.76
CA ALA A 37 -25.46 8.67 -23.55
C ALA A 37 -25.59 10.19 -23.69
N ASN A 38 -26.81 10.65 -23.93
CA ASN A 38 -27.14 12.06 -23.82
C ASN A 38 -27.37 12.40 -22.34
N CYS A 39 -26.46 13.18 -21.76
CA CYS A 39 -26.53 13.60 -20.36
C CYS A 39 -25.75 14.90 -20.15
N HIS A 40 -25.75 15.43 -18.92
CA HIS A 40 -24.99 16.62 -18.54
C HIS A 40 -23.87 16.25 -17.56
N LEU A 41 -22.85 17.11 -17.50
CA LEU A 41 -21.76 16.99 -16.53
C LEU A 41 -22.26 17.32 -15.12
N ARG A 42 -21.74 16.62 -14.11
CA ARG A 42 -22.19 16.69 -12.70
C ARG A 42 -22.27 18.12 -12.16
N GLU A 43 -21.28 18.96 -12.46
CA GLU A 43 -21.18 20.34 -11.95
C GLU A 43 -21.61 21.39 -12.97
N ASP A 44 -22.36 21.01 -14.01
CA ASP A 44 -22.95 21.98 -14.94
C ASP A 44 -24.21 22.63 -14.37
N LYS A 45 -24.05 23.86 -13.86
CA LYS A 45 -25.15 24.69 -13.34
C LYS A 45 -26.28 24.91 -14.35
N HIS A 46 -26.00 24.88 -15.65
CA HIS A 46 -27.02 25.03 -16.70
C HIS A 46 -27.64 23.71 -17.16
N LYS A 47 -27.12 22.56 -16.70
CA LYS A 47 -27.53 21.22 -17.13
C LYS A 47 -27.62 21.10 -18.66
N LYS A 48 -26.62 21.61 -19.38
CA LYS A 48 -26.58 21.51 -20.84
C LYS A 48 -26.25 20.06 -21.19
N ASP A 49 -27.20 19.39 -21.83
CA ASP A 49 -26.99 18.03 -22.30
C ASP A 49 -25.95 17.99 -23.43
N GLY A 50 -25.20 16.90 -23.46
CA GLY A 50 -24.22 16.55 -24.48
C GLY A 50 -24.04 15.03 -24.54
N LEU A 51 -23.29 14.57 -25.54
CA LEU A 51 -22.98 13.16 -25.70
C LEU A 51 -21.74 12.80 -24.89
N PHE A 52 -21.94 12.14 -23.77
CA PHE A 52 -20.89 11.79 -22.83
C PHE A 52 -20.93 10.32 -22.43
N SER A 53 -19.77 9.81 -22.02
CA SER A 53 -19.61 8.52 -21.38
C SER A 53 -18.94 8.76 -20.03
N LEU A 54 -19.74 8.95 -18.97
CA LEU A 54 -19.27 9.41 -17.66
C LEU A 54 -19.24 8.28 -16.64
N LEU A 55 -18.25 8.31 -15.75
CA LEU A 55 -18.19 7.36 -14.64
C LEU A 55 -19.21 7.73 -13.57
N GLU A 56 -19.89 6.72 -13.05
CA GLU A 56 -20.74 6.83 -11.87
C GLU A 56 -19.88 6.68 -10.60
N ASP A 57 -20.42 7.10 -9.45
CA ASP A 57 -19.81 6.88 -8.13
C ASP A 57 -18.36 7.42 -7.98
N ILE A 58 -18.00 8.46 -8.73
CA ILE A 58 -16.64 9.06 -8.68
C ILE A 58 -16.31 9.71 -7.33
N ASP A 59 -17.32 9.97 -6.51
CA ASP A 59 -17.15 10.44 -5.14
C ASP A 59 -16.81 9.30 -4.16
N LEU A 60 -17.03 8.03 -4.50
CA LEU A 60 -16.80 6.91 -3.61
C LEU A 60 -15.31 6.50 -3.53
N PHE A 61 -14.78 6.30 -2.31
CA PHE A 61 -13.41 5.84 -2.08
C PHE A 61 -13.25 5.15 -0.71
N ASP A 62 -12.34 4.17 -0.62
CA ASP A 62 -11.99 3.50 0.64
C ASP A 62 -10.75 4.14 1.30
N ASN A 63 -10.96 5.28 1.97
CA ASN A 63 -9.87 6.02 2.61
C ASN A 63 -9.17 5.23 3.72
N LYS A 64 -9.89 4.33 4.42
CA LYS A 64 -9.33 3.49 5.48
C LYS A 64 -8.33 2.51 4.89
N PHE A 65 -8.65 1.91 3.74
CA PHE A 65 -7.71 1.05 3.04
C PHE A 65 -6.45 1.80 2.64
N PHE A 66 -6.59 3.02 2.13
CA PHE A 66 -5.45 3.83 1.67
C PHE A 66 -4.78 4.67 2.76
N ASN A 67 -5.16 4.49 4.02
CA ASN A 67 -4.65 5.24 5.18
C ASN A 67 -4.73 6.77 5.01
N THR A 68 -5.75 7.27 4.31
CA THR A 68 -6.00 8.71 4.15
C THR A 68 -7.08 9.19 5.12
N SER A 69 -6.87 10.37 5.72
CA SER A 69 -7.89 10.97 6.57
C SER A 69 -9.11 11.39 5.76
N GLU A 70 -10.29 11.49 6.38
CA GLU A 70 -11.50 11.99 5.70
C GLU A 70 -11.27 13.40 5.14
N ARG A 71 -10.65 14.28 5.95
CA ARG A 71 -10.29 15.66 5.56
C ARG A 71 -9.40 15.72 4.33
N GLU A 72 -8.44 14.80 4.21
CA GLU A 72 -7.60 14.68 3.02
C GLU A 72 -8.39 14.14 1.83
N SER A 73 -9.21 13.11 2.06
CA SER A 73 -9.95 12.40 1.00
C SER A 73 -10.97 13.30 0.31
N VAL A 74 -11.62 14.22 1.04
CA VAL A 74 -12.48 15.28 0.46
C VAL A 74 -11.68 16.22 -0.44
N ALA A 75 -10.45 16.56 -0.07
CA ALA A 75 -9.59 17.45 -0.85
C ALA A 75 -8.94 16.75 -2.06
N MET A 76 -8.92 15.42 -2.10
CA MET A 76 -8.34 14.64 -3.20
C MET A 76 -9.26 14.63 -4.42
N ASP A 77 -8.69 15.05 -5.56
CA ASP A 77 -9.28 14.83 -6.88
C ASP A 77 -9.70 13.35 -7.00
N PRO A 78 -10.96 13.06 -7.39
CA PRO A 78 -11.43 11.72 -7.72
C PRO A 78 -10.46 10.91 -8.59
N GLN A 79 -9.72 11.56 -9.49
CA GLN A 79 -8.69 10.92 -10.31
C GLN A 79 -7.59 10.27 -9.45
N GLN A 80 -7.13 10.92 -8.38
CA GLN A 80 -6.12 10.35 -7.47
C GLN A 80 -6.68 9.15 -6.69
N ARG A 81 -7.94 9.24 -6.25
CA ARG A 81 -8.63 8.20 -5.46
C ARG A 81 -8.84 6.93 -6.28
N LEU A 82 -9.46 7.07 -7.45
CA LEU A 82 -9.73 5.94 -8.34
C LEU A 82 -8.44 5.34 -8.91
N LEU A 83 -7.41 6.16 -9.17
CA LEU A 83 -6.11 5.67 -9.60
C LEU A 83 -5.44 4.77 -8.54
N LEU A 84 -5.57 5.07 -7.25
CA LEU A 84 -5.06 4.22 -6.18
C LEU A 84 -5.75 2.86 -6.16
N GLU A 85 -7.08 2.83 -6.26
CA GLU A 85 -7.86 1.59 -6.34
C GLU A 85 -7.45 0.75 -7.56
N GLU A 86 -7.43 1.34 -8.75
CA GLU A 86 -7.10 0.62 -9.98
C GLU A 86 -5.63 0.20 -10.07
N SER A 87 -4.73 0.96 -9.44
CA SER A 87 -3.32 0.55 -9.29
C SER A 87 -3.20 -0.70 -8.43
N TYR A 88 -3.94 -0.75 -7.31
CA TYR A 88 -3.97 -1.96 -6.47
C TYR A 88 -4.55 -3.14 -7.24
N GLN A 89 -5.70 -2.98 -7.91
CA GLN A 89 -6.31 -4.03 -8.72
C GLN A 89 -5.38 -4.53 -9.84
N CYS A 90 -4.59 -3.64 -10.46
CA CYS A 90 -3.61 -4.02 -11.48
C CYS A 90 -2.44 -4.84 -10.91
N ILE A 91 -1.94 -4.47 -9.72
CA ILE A 91 -0.92 -5.24 -9.00
C ILE A 91 -1.47 -6.63 -8.66
N LEU A 92 -2.70 -6.70 -8.15
CA LEU A 92 -3.41 -7.94 -7.85
C LEU A 92 -3.60 -8.83 -9.09
N ASP A 93 -3.89 -8.24 -10.24
CA ASP A 93 -4.02 -8.96 -11.51
C ASP A 93 -2.68 -9.53 -11.99
N SER A 94 -1.59 -8.79 -11.79
CA SER A 94 -0.26 -9.15 -12.27
C SER A 94 0.40 -10.35 -11.57
N ALA A 95 -0.11 -10.73 -10.40
CA ALA A 95 0.49 -11.73 -9.52
C ALA A 95 1.92 -11.41 -9.05
N ILE A 96 2.25 -10.12 -8.97
CA ILE A 96 3.52 -9.67 -8.39
C ILE A 96 3.25 -9.24 -6.95
N PRO A 97 3.91 -9.86 -5.95
CA PRO A 97 3.78 -9.43 -4.57
C PRO A 97 4.17 -7.96 -4.44
N LEU A 98 3.40 -7.19 -3.68
CA LEU A 98 3.72 -5.78 -3.43
C LEU A 98 5.11 -5.62 -2.80
N THR A 99 5.49 -6.56 -1.93
CA THR A 99 6.83 -6.61 -1.31
C THR A 99 7.96 -6.83 -2.31
N GLU A 100 7.69 -7.38 -3.50
CA GLU A 100 8.65 -7.47 -4.60
C GLU A 100 8.73 -6.14 -5.34
N LEU A 101 7.58 -5.52 -5.65
CA LEU A 101 7.50 -4.22 -6.31
C LEU A 101 8.14 -3.08 -5.48
N SER A 102 8.05 -3.13 -4.15
CA SER A 102 8.65 -2.13 -3.27
C SER A 102 10.16 -2.33 -3.07
N LYS A 103 10.64 -3.58 -3.14
CA LYS A 103 12.08 -3.90 -3.03
C LYS A 103 12.85 -3.63 -4.32
N ASP A 104 12.25 -3.96 -5.45
CA ASP A 104 12.83 -3.71 -6.78
C ASP A 104 12.54 -2.28 -7.25
N ILE A 105 13.29 -1.81 -8.26
CA ILE A 105 13.04 -0.47 -8.82
C ILE A 105 11.78 -0.56 -9.70
N THR A 106 10.68 -0.02 -9.19
CA THR A 106 9.41 0.09 -9.90
C THR A 106 9.14 1.54 -10.27
N ASP A 107 9.14 1.85 -11.57
CA ASP A 107 8.74 3.16 -12.07
C ASP A 107 7.21 3.30 -12.10
N VAL A 108 6.70 4.53 -11.99
CA VAL A 108 5.29 4.91 -12.12
C VAL A 108 5.17 6.05 -13.14
N TYR A 109 4.37 5.83 -14.18
CA TYR A 109 4.06 6.85 -15.19
C TYR A 109 2.55 7.04 -15.30
N VAL A 110 2.06 8.26 -15.11
CA VAL A 110 0.61 8.55 -15.14
C VAL A 110 0.30 9.57 -16.21
N GLY A 111 -0.34 9.12 -17.29
CA GLY A 111 -0.94 10.00 -18.28
C GLY A 111 -2.20 10.65 -17.72
N SER A 112 -2.24 11.98 -17.66
CA SER A 112 -3.42 12.72 -17.19
C SER A 112 -3.70 13.92 -18.07
N MET A 113 -4.95 14.38 -18.03
CA MET A 113 -5.44 15.60 -18.67
C MET A 113 -6.64 16.11 -17.89
N GLY A 114 -6.75 17.43 -17.76
CA GLY A 114 -7.81 18.06 -16.96
C GLY A 114 -7.46 18.13 -15.48
N ASN A 115 -7.99 19.16 -14.83
CA ASN A 115 -7.90 19.38 -13.38
C ASN A 115 -9.20 20.02 -12.91
N ASP A 116 -10.31 19.37 -13.26
CA ASP A 116 -11.66 19.87 -13.01
C ASP A 116 -11.89 20.07 -11.51
N TYR A 117 -11.34 19.19 -10.67
CA TYR A 117 -11.49 19.29 -9.21
C TYR A 117 -10.78 20.53 -8.65
N ALA A 118 -9.63 20.92 -9.21
CA ALA A 118 -8.98 22.17 -8.82
C ALA A 118 -9.90 23.37 -9.04
N ALA A 119 -10.60 23.42 -10.18
CA ALA A 119 -11.53 24.50 -10.48
C ALA A 119 -12.66 24.57 -9.43
N LEU A 120 -13.21 23.43 -9.02
CA LEU A 120 -14.21 23.38 -7.93
C LEU A 120 -13.62 23.84 -6.60
N THR A 121 -12.41 23.38 -6.23
CA THR A 121 -11.78 23.78 -4.97
C THR A 121 -11.45 25.26 -4.88
N MET A 122 -11.21 25.92 -6.02
CA MET A 122 -10.97 27.37 -6.07
C MET A 122 -12.26 28.19 -5.87
N GLU A 123 -13.45 27.60 -6.05
CA GLU A 123 -14.73 28.28 -5.79
C GLU A 123 -15.12 28.28 -4.30
N ILE A 124 -14.40 27.53 -3.44
CA ILE A 124 -14.75 27.37 -2.02
C ILE A 124 -13.84 28.22 -1.11
N PRO A 125 -14.40 29.00 -0.14
CA PRO A 125 -13.60 29.83 0.77
C PRO A 125 -12.69 29.05 1.73
N GLU A 126 -13.09 27.82 2.08
CA GLU A 126 -12.45 26.97 3.07
C GLU A 126 -11.39 26.07 2.41
N PHE A 127 -10.12 26.40 2.61
CA PHE A 127 -8.99 25.57 2.17
C PHE A 127 -8.32 24.88 3.36
N ASN A 128 -7.70 23.73 3.11
CA ASN A 128 -6.89 23.04 4.11
C ASN A 128 -5.51 22.67 3.55
N SER A 129 -4.63 22.10 4.39
CA SER A 129 -3.26 21.74 4.02
C SER A 129 -3.17 20.73 2.86
N TYR A 130 -4.25 20.02 2.55
CA TYR A 130 -4.32 19.02 1.49
C TYR A 130 -4.88 19.56 0.18
N SER A 131 -5.51 20.74 0.15
CA SER A 131 -6.18 21.28 -1.05
C SER A 131 -5.25 21.34 -2.27
N TYR A 132 -4.01 21.79 -2.10
CA TYR A 132 -3.02 21.82 -3.19
C TYR A 132 -2.57 20.40 -3.59
N LEU A 133 -2.23 19.55 -2.62
CA LEU A 133 -1.73 18.20 -2.88
C LEU A 133 -2.80 17.31 -3.54
N GLY A 134 -4.06 17.47 -3.12
CA GLY A 134 -5.20 16.73 -3.66
C GLY A 134 -5.49 17.03 -5.12
N ASN A 135 -4.97 18.12 -5.68
CA ASN A 135 -5.26 18.57 -7.05
C ASN A 135 -4.01 18.75 -7.93
N ASN A 136 -2.81 18.55 -7.41
CA ASN A 136 -1.60 18.70 -8.18
C ASN A 136 -1.34 17.47 -9.06
N ALA A 137 -1.12 17.68 -10.37
CA ALA A 137 -0.91 16.60 -11.33
C ALA A 137 0.29 15.69 -11.00
N SER A 138 1.37 16.22 -10.38
CA SER A 138 2.51 15.41 -9.93
C SER A 138 2.14 14.41 -8.85
N ILE A 139 1.12 14.71 -8.05
CA ILE A 139 0.68 13.86 -6.95
C ILE A 139 -0.06 12.62 -7.46
N LEU A 140 -0.61 12.62 -8.68
CA LEU A 140 -1.21 11.42 -9.28
C LEU A 140 -0.22 10.25 -9.32
N ALA A 141 0.99 10.47 -9.83
CA ALA A 141 2.04 9.45 -9.83
C ALA A 141 2.66 9.27 -8.44
N ASN A 142 2.97 10.38 -7.74
CA ASN A 142 3.70 10.32 -6.47
C ASN A 142 2.92 9.65 -5.35
N ARG A 143 1.59 9.78 -5.34
CA ARG A 143 0.74 9.14 -4.32
C ARG A 143 0.68 7.63 -4.50
N VAL A 144 0.65 7.15 -5.76
CA VAL A 144 0.78 5.72 -6.08
C VAL A 144 2.13 5.20 -5.60
N SER A 145 3.22 5.87 -5.96
CA SER A 145 4.57 5.49 -5.51
C SER A 145 4.70 5.50 -3.98
N HIS A 146 4.15 6.53 -3.32
CA HIS A 146 4.20 6.68 -1.86
C HIS A 146 3.43 5.58 -1.14
N PHE A 147 2.20 5.29 -1.58
CA PHE A 147 1.35 4.31 -0.90
C PHE A 147 1.86 2.88 -1.05
N PHE A 148 2.39 2.54 -2.23
CA PHE A 148 2.90 1.20 -2.55
C PHE A 148 4.41 1.04 -2.28
N ASP A 149 5.05 2.06 -1.68
CA ASP A 149 6.49 2.08 -1.36
C ASP A 149 7.41 1.82 -2.58
N LEU A 150 7.06 2.38 -3.74
CA LEU A 150 7.77 2.18 -5.00
C LEU A 150 8.91 3.20 -5.14
N GLN A 151 10.14 2.70 -5.36
CA GLN A 151 11.36 3.50 -5.29
C GLN A 151 11.89 3.99 -6.65
N GLY A 152 11.16 3.74 -7.74
CA GLY A 152 11.56 4.17 -9.09
C GLY A 152 11.16 5.61 -9.42
N LYS A 153 11.23 5.95 -10.72
CA LYS A 153 10.75 7.24 -11.21
C LYS A 153 9.25 7.34 -11.00
N SER A 154 8.76 8.52 -10.64
CA SER A 154 7.33 8.79 -10.47
C SER A 154 6.95 10.03 -11.25
N VAL A 155 6.31 9.85 -12.41
CA VAL A 155 6.23 10.88 -13.45
C VAL A 155 4.81 11.09 -13.97
N PRO A 156 4.22 12.28 -13.79
CA PRO A 156 3.03 12.68 -14.53
C PRO A 156 3.40 12.97 -16.00
N VAL A 157 2.55 12.55 -16.94
CA VAL A 157 2.75 12.76 -18.38
C VAL A 157 1.54 13.49 -18.94
N GLN A 158 1.75 14.69 -19.50
CA GLN A 158 0.70 15.53 -20.07
C GLN A 158 1.05 15.93 -21.51
N THR A 159 0.55 15.16 -22.46
CA THR A 159 0.66 15.44 -23.91
C THR A 159 -0.73 15.38 -24.57
N ALA A 160 -1.76 15.79 -23.82
CA ALA A 160 -3.18 15.64 -24.18
C ALA A 160 -3.55 14.18 -24.49
N SER A 161 -4.25 13.91 -25.60
CA SER A 161 -4.76 12.58 -25.94
C SER A 161 -3.68 11.49 -26.08
N SER A 162 -2.41 11.86 -26.33
CA SER A 162 -1.30 10.92 -26.40
C SER A 162 -0.65 10.59 -25.05
N SER A 163 -1.06 11.24 -23.95
CA SER A 163 -0.40 11.15 -22.63
C SER A 163 -0.08 9.72 -22.21
N SER A 164 -1.05 8.81 -22.23
CA SER A 164 -0.84 7.43 -21.78
C SER A 164 0.06 6.60 -22.69
N LEU A 165 0.07 6.81 -24.02
CA LEU A 165 1.04 6.10 -24.87
C LEU A 165 2.45 6.66 -24.79
N VAL A 166 2.60 7.97 -24.51
CA VAL A 166 3.91 8.56 -24.18
C VAL A 166 4.43 7.99 -22.85
N ALA A 167 3.55 7.77 -21.88
CA ALA A 167 3.87 7.08 -20.63
C ALA A 167 4.32 5.62 -20.87
N ILE A 168 3.60 4.86 -21.72
CA ILE A 168 4.00 3.50 -22.14
C ILE A 168 5.37 3.49 -22.82
N ASP A 169 5.61 4.41 -23.76
CA ASP A 169 6.90 4.53 -24.46
C ASP A 169 8.06 4.85 -23.49
N SER A 170 7.81 5.71 -22.49
CA SER A 170 8.79 6.01 -21.44
C SER A 170 9.10 4.78 -20.58
N ALA A 171 8.09 4.01 -20.20
CA ALA A 171 8.24 2.77 -19.45
C ALA A 171 8.99 1.69 -20.24
N ILE A 172 8.65 1.49 -21.53
CA ILE A 172 9.35 0.56 -22.42
C ILE A 172 10.85 0.89 -22.45
N ARG A 173 11.21 2.18 -22.63
CA ARG A 173 12.61 2.61 -22.64
C ARG A 173 13.30 2.39 -21.29
N SER A 174 12.62 2.64 -20.17
CA SER A 174 13.19 2.45 -18.82
C SER A 174 13.55 0.97 -18.58
N ILE A 175 12.63 0.05 -18.91
CA ILE A 175 12.84 -1.40 -18.76
C ILE A 175 13.92 -1.91 -19.74
N LYS A 176 13.85 -1.51 -21.03
CA LYS A 176 14.86 -1.91 -22.04
C LYS A 176 16.28 -1.50 -21.63
N ASN A 177 16.42 -0.31 -21.05
CA ASN A 177 17.69 0.22 -20.57
C ASN A 177 18.08 -0.27 -19.17
N SER A 178 17.32 -1.22 -18.59
CA SER A 178 17.54 -1.78 -17.25
C SER A 178 17.64 -0.68 -16.17
N LYS A 179 16.81 0.36 -16.28
CA LYS A 179 16.69 1.44 -15.29
C LYS A 179 15.64 1.13 -14.23
N CYS A 180 14.69 0.26 -14.55
CA CYS A 180 13.72 -0.32 -13.62
C CYS A 180 13.44 -1.78 -14.02
N GLU A 181 13.02 -2.58 -13.05
CA GLU A 181 12.56 -3.96 -13.25
C GLU A 181 11.10 -3.97 -13.67
N TYR A 182 10.32 -3.04 -13.10
CA TYR A 182 8.88 -2.92 -13.26
C TYR A 182 8.50 -1.49 -13.63
N ALA A 183 7.38 -1.34 -14.34
CA ALA A 183 6.76 -0.05 -14.54
C ALA A 183 5.25 -0.17 -14.44
N LEU A 184 4.64 0.60 -13.54
CA LEU A 184 3.20 0.80 -13.47
C LEU A 184 2.84 2.01 -14.33
N VAL A 185 2.01 1.80 -15.36
CA VAL A 185 1.63 2.85 -16.31
C VAL A 185 0.14 3.03 -16.28
N ALA A 186 -0.32 4.26 -16.11
CA ALA A 186 -1.73 4.58 -16.04
C ALA A 186 -2.14 5.68 -17.04
N GLY A 187 -3.40 5.66 -17.43
CA GLY A 187 -4.10 6.77 -18.04
C GLY A 187 -5.35 7.08 -17.23
N VAL A 188 -5.56 8.33 -16.86
CA VAL A 188 -6.72 8.78 -16.07
C VAL A 188 -7.33 10.04 -16.67
N THR A 189 -8.65 10.06 -16.77
CA THR A 189 -9.44 11.22 -17.18
C THR A 189 -10.82 11.11 -16.55
N LEU A 190 -11.24 12.18 -15.88
CA LEU A 190 -12.61 12.37 -15.38
C LEU A 190 -13.10 13.75 -15.79
N ASN A 191 -14.36 13.84 -16.18
CA ASN A 191 -15.02 15.04 -16.66
C ASN A 191 -16.24 15.32 -15.80
N PHE A 192 -16.24 16.44 -15.09
CA PHE A 192 -17.40 16.84 -14.28
C PHE A 192 -17.62 18.34 -14.25
N HIS A 193 -16.64 19.16 -14.66
CA HIS A 193 -16.81 20.60 -14.80
C HIS A 193 -17.07 21.00 -16.26
N PRO A 194 -18.06 21.87 -16.56
CA PRO A 194 -18.49 22.13 -17.95
C PRO A 194 -17.51 22.97 -18.77
N TRP A 195 -16.58 23.69 -18.14
CA TRP A 195 -15.70 24.64 -18.83
C TRP A 195 -14.94 24.02 -20.02
N LYS A 196 -14.31 22.86 -19.81
CA LYS A 196 -13.53 22.18 -20.86
C LYS A 196 -14.42 21.72 -22.02
N ALA A 197 -15.56 21.11 -21.71
CA ALA A 197 -16.52 20.67 -22.71
C ALA A 197 -17.02 21.84 -23.56
N ARG A 198 -17.33 22.99 -22.95
CA ARG A 198 -17.73 24.21 -23.71
C ARG A 198 -16.61 24.72 -24.62
N CYS A 199 -15.36 24.73 -24.17
CA CYS A 199 -14.24 25.13 -25.03
C CYS A 199 -14.07 24.21 -26.24
N PHE A 200 -14.28 22.90 -26.08
CA PHE A 200 -14.24 21.95 -27.19
C PHE A 200 -15.44 22.05 -28.12
N ASP A 201 -16.62 22.36 -27.57
CA ASP A 201 -17.84 22.68 -28.33
C ASP A 201 -17.62 23.87 -29.25
N GLU A 202 -17.12 24.99 -28.70
CA GLU A 202 -16.78 26.21 -29.45
C GLU A 202 -15.65 25.99 -30.47
N SER A 203 -14.80 24.98 -30.25
CA SER A 203 -13.75 24.58 -31.19
C SER A 203 -14.23 23.55 -32.24
N MET A 204 -15.53 23.23 -32.28
CA MET A 204 -16.15 22.27 -33.20
C MET A 204 -15.52 20.88 -33.13
N MET A 205 -15.13 20.43 -31.92
CA MET A 205 -14.52 19.11 -31.70
C MET A 205 -15.51 18.05 -31.25
N LEU A 206 -16.65 18.48 -30.69
CA LEU A 206 -17.64 17.58 -30.11
C LEU A 206 -18.69 17.18 -31.16
N SER A 207 -19.12 15.91 -31.09
CA SER A 207 -20.24 15.44 -31.91
C SER A 207 -21.58 15.88 -31.30
N HIS A 208 -22.51 16.29 -32.16
CA HIS A 208 -23.88 16.63 -31.75
C HIS A 208 -24.92 15.59 -32.19
N LYS A 209 -24.53 14.62 -33.02
CA LYS A 209 -25.47 13.69 -33.67
C LYS A 209 -25.50 12.32 -33.02
N ALA A 210 -24.37 11.61 -33.01
CA ALA A 210 -24.33 10.19 -32.69
C ALA A 210 -23.07 9.75 -31.92
N GLY A 211 -22.35 10.71 -31.33
CA GLY A 211 -21.09 10.47 -30.63
C GLY A 211 -19.95 10.27 -31.62
N SER A 212 -18.92 9.53 -31.24
CA SER A 212 -17.76 9.33 -32.13
C SER A 212 -18.11 8.39 -33.29
N ARG A 213 -17.96 8.86 -34.53
CA ARG A 213 -18.18 8.09 -35.79
C ARG A 213 -16.87 7.92 -36.58
N PRO A 214 -15.94 7.07 -36.13
CA PRO A 214 -14.62 6.96 -36.74
C PRO A 214 -14.68 6.49 -38.21
N PHE A 215 -14.05 7.28 -39.08
CA PHE A 215 -13.92 7.07 -40.53
C PHE A 215 -15.24 7.06 -41.31
N ASP A 216 -16.35 7.38 -40.67
CA ASP A 216 -17.67 7.43 -41.30
C ASP A 216 -17.88 8.75 -42.06
N GLY A 217 -18.70 8.72 -43.11
CA GLY A 217 -19.03 9.89 -43.93
C GLY A 217 -19.69 11.04 -43.15
N ASP A 218 -20.39 10.73 -42.06
CA ASP A 218 -21.08 11.70 -41.21
C ASP A 218 -20.34 12.01 -39.90
N GLY A 219 -19.03 11.71 -39.82
CA GLY A 219 -18.19 12.07 -38.67
C GLY A 219 -18.08 13.59 -38.46
N ASP A 220 -18.63 14.08 -37.35
CA ASP A 220 -18.72 15.50 -37.00
C ASP A 220 -17.94 15.89 -35.72
N GLY A 221 -17.27 14.94 -35.07
CA GLY A 221 -16.58 15.14 -33.79
C GLY A 221 -16.58 13.88 -32.92
N TYR A 222 -16.20 14.03 -31.65
CA TYR A 222 -16.21 12.95 -30.66
C TYR A 222 -17.14 13.22 -29.48
N ALA A 223 -17.55 12.15 -28.79
CA ALA A 223 -18.15 12.24 -27.46
C ALA A 223 -17.03 12.32 -26.40
N ILE A 224 -17.21 13.04 -25.29
CA ILE A 224 -16.25 13.04 -24.17
C ILE A 224 -16.45 11.78 -23.33
N GLY A 225 -15.36 11.17 -22.86
CA GLY A 225 -15.40 9.96 -22.04
C GLY A 225 -14.52 10.04 -20.79
N ASP A 226 -14.97 9.36 -19.75
CA ASP A 226 -14.24 9.10 -18.51
C ASP A 226 -13.59 7.72 -18.53
N GLY A 227 -12.48 7.57 -17.82
CA GLY A 227 -11.94 6.27 -17.51
C GLY A 227 -10.57 6.28 -16.85
N ILE A 228 -10.29 5.17 -16.18
CA ILE A 228 -9.01 4.88 -15.54
C ILE A 228 -8.56 3.52 -16.03
N ILE A 229 -7.34 3.46 -16.56
CA ILE A 229 -6.73 2.22 -17.02
C ILE A 229 -5.31 2.17 -16.48
N VAL A 230 -4.92 1.05 -15.90
CA VAL A 230 -3.59 0.82 -15.33
C VAL A 230 -3.02 -0.49 -15.88
N MET A 231 -1.76 -0.47 -16.28
CA MET A 231 -1.01 -1.63 -16.76
C MET A 231 0.30 -1.79 -15.99
N LEU A 232 0.68 -3.03 -15.70
CA LEU A 232 1.99 -3.36 -15.14
C LEU A 232 2.87 -3.99 -16.21
N LEU A 233 4.04 -3.39 -16.41
CA LEU A 233 5.01 -3.77 -17.43
C LEU A 233 6.29 -4.31 -16.77
N GLN A 234 6.92 -5.26 -17.44
CA GLN A 234 8.22 -5.80 -17.04
C GLN A 234 8.96 -6.42 -18.23
N SER A 235 10.19 -6.89 -17.99
CA SER A 235 10.90 -7.67 -19.01
C SER A 235 10.24 -9.05 -19.21
N LYS A 236 10.16 -9.49 -20.47
CA LYS A 236 9.65 -10.82 -20.82
C LYS A 236 10.40 -11.94 -20.11
N GLN A 237 11.71 -11.80 -19.97
CA GLN A 237 12.54 -12.81 -19.31
C GLN A 237 12.08 -13.03 -17.85
N LYS A 238 11.94 -11.94 -17.08
CA LYS A 238 11.47 -12.01 -15.69
C LYS A 238 10.07 -12.59 -15.58
N ALA A 239 9.17 -12.20 -16.50
CA ALA A 239 7.82 -12.77 -16.56
C ALA A 239 7.79 -14.29 -16.78
N LEU A 240 8.71 -14.80 -17.61
CA LEU A 240 8.84 -16.25 -17.84
C LEU A 240 9.47 -16.98 -16.65
N GLU A 241 10.50 -16.41 -16.05
CA GLU A 241 11.14 -16.93 -14.83
C GLU A 241 10.13 -17.04 -13.68
N ASN A 242 9.23 -16.07 -13.59
CA ASN A 242 8.19 -16.00 -12.55
C ASN A 242 6.87 -16.72 -12.91
N ASN A 243 6.78 -17.37 -14.08
CA ASN A 243 5.56 -18.01 -14.59
C ASN A 243 4.31 -17.09 -14.59
N GLN A 244 4.48 -15.84 -15.01
CA GLN A 244 3.42 -14.84 -15.02
C GLN A 244 2.60 -14.87 -16.31
N ARG A 245 1.34 -14.44 -16.23
CA ARG A 245 0.53 -14.16 -17.41
C ARG A 245 1.18 -13.05 -18.22
N ILE A 246 1.18 -13.20 -19.54
CA ILE A 246 1.59 -12.17 -20.48
C ILE A 246 0.40 -11.90 -21.39
N TYR A 247 -0.20 -10.71 -21.29
CA TYR A 247 -1.28 -10.27 -22.19
C TYR A 247 -0.76 -10.04 -23.62
N GLY A 248 0.47 -9.54 -23.73
CA GLY A 248 1.09 -9.25 -25.01
C GLY A 248 2.52 -8.72 -24.85
N VAL A 249 3.27 -8.79 -25.95
CA VAL A 249 4.65 -8.29 -26.04
C VAL A 249 4.63 -6.93 -26.73
N LEU A 250 5.16 -5.89 -26.07
CA LEU A 250 5.33 -4.56 -26.63
C LEU A 250 6.60 -4.57 -27.50
N LYS A 251 6.43 -4.76 -28.81
CA LYS A 251 7.55 -4.99 -29.75
C LYS A 251 8.32 -3.71 -30.04
N GLY A 252 7.62 -2.59 -30.19
CA GLY A 252 8.24 -1.29 -30.42
C GLY A 252 7.26 -0.16 -30.14
N SER A 253 7.83 1.02 -29.87
CA SER A 253 7.09 2.25 -29.65
C SER A 253 7.88 3.42 -30.23
N ALA A 254 7.17 4.49 -30.57
CA ALA A 254 7.76 5.76 -30.93
C ALA A 254 6.86 6.92 -30.54
N VAL A 255 7.49 8.07 -30.29
CA VAL A 255 6.85 9.35 -30.00
C VAL A 255 7.56 10.43 -30.81
N CYS A 256 6.80 11.30 -31.48
CA CYS A 256 7.35 12.48 -32.13
C CYS A 256 6.37 13.67 -32.10
N HIS A 257 6.84 14.86 -32.43
CA HIS A 257 5.98 16.04 -32.58
C HIS A 257 5.83 16.40 -34.07
N GLY A 258 4.67 16.93 -34.47
CA GLY A 258 4.42 17.36 -35.86
C GLY A 258 5.20 18.62 -36.28
N GLY A 259 5.59 19.45 -35.33
CA GLY A 259 6.28 20.71 -35.61
C GLY A 259 5.30 21.80 -36.02
N LYS A 260 5.68 22.66 -36.98
CA LYS A 260 4.83 23.77 -37.43
C LYS A 260 3.74 23.27 -38.36
N ALA A 261 2.47 23.55 -38.03
CA ALA A 261 1.27 23.25 -38.83
C ALA A 261 0.49 24.54 -39.15
N LEU A 262 -0.63 24.42 -39.87
CA LEU A 262 -1.52 25.56 -40.17
C LEU A 262 -2.13 26.17 -38.89
N SER A 263 -2.55 25.33 -37.96
CA SER A 263 -2.92 25.69 -36.60
C SER A 263 -2.32 24.68 -35.62
N LEU A 264 -2.24 25.03 -34.33
CA LEU A 264 -1.72 24.12 -33.29
C LEU A 264 -2.43 22.75 -33.29
N GLN A 265 -3.72 22.74 -33.65
CA GLN A 265 -4.61 21.58 -33.60
C GLN A 265 -4.65 20.79 -34.91
N THR A 266 -3.98 21.26 -35.98
CA THR A 266 -4.04 20.63 -37.30
C THR A 266 -3.23 19.33 -37.32
N PRO A 267 -3.85 18.17 -37.64
CA PRO A 267 -3.13 16.91 -37.78
C PRO A 267 -2.21 16.93 -39.01
N GLN A 268 -1.12 16.15 -38.96
CA GLN A 268 -0.14 16.11 -40.04
C GLN A 268 0.18 14.69 -40.50
N LEU A 269 -0.09 14.41 -41.78
CA LEU A 269 0.18 13.13 -42.42
C LEU A 269 1.63 12.67 -42.24
N HIS A 270 2.60 13.53 -42.57
CA HIS A 270 4.01 13.18 -42.49
C HIS A 270 4.47 12.83 -41.07
N ALA A 271 3.93 13.51 -40.05
CA ALA A 271 4.27 13.24 -38.66
C ALA A 271 3.73 11.88 -38.19
N GLN A 272 2.49 11.55 -38.57
CA GLN A 272 1.87 10.26 -38.27
C GLN A 272 2.60 9.11 -38.99
N GLU A 273 2.95 9.29 -40.27
CA GLU A 273 3.77 8.33 -41.01
C GLU A 273 5.16 8.13 -40.38
N LYS A 274 5.78 9.21 -39.92
CA LYS A 274 7.10 9.18 -39.28
C LYS A 274 7.08 8.41 -37.98
N VAL A 275 6.09 8.66 -37.10
CA VAL A 275 6.00 7.92 -35.82
C VAL A 275 5.71 6.43 -36.07
N ILE A 276 4.88 6.09 -37.06
CA ILE A 276 4.63 4.71 -37.47
C ILE A 276 5.93 4.05 -37.91
N GLN A 277 6.70 4.71 -38.79
CA GLN A 277 7.98 4.18 -39.28
C GLN A 277 8.99 3.98 -38.14
N GLN A 278 9.13 4.95 -37.24
CA GLN A 278 10.07 4.85 -36.10
C GLN A 278 9.72 3.69 -35.16
N ALA A 279 8.43 3.44 -34.93
CA ALA A 279 7.99 2.31 -34.11
C ALA A 279 8.25 0.96 -34.80
N LEU A 280 8.07 0.88 -36.13
CA LEU A 280 8.42 -0.29 -36.93
C LEU A 280 9.92 -0.59 -36.90
N ASP A 281 10.74 0.45 -37.04
CA ASP A 281 12.19 0.35 -36.97
C ASP A 281 12.64 -0.13 -35.57
N SER A 282 12.04 0.43 -34.52
CA SER A 282 12.24 0.03 -33.11
C SER A 282 11.80 -1.43 -32.84
N ALA A 283 10.73 -1.87 -33.49
CA ALA A 283 10.24 -3.25 -33.38
C ALA A 283 11.00 -4.26 -34.24
N GLN A 284 11.73 -3.79 -35.26
CA GLN A 284 12.39 -4.60 -36.30
C GLN A 284 11.43 -5.58 -36.98
N ILE A 285 10.20 -5.13 -37.31
CA ILE A 285 9.20 -5.95 -37.99
C ILE A 285 8.79 -5.35 -39.33
N ASN A 286 8.38 -6.22 -40.27
CA ASN A 286 7.86 -5.77 -41.56
C ASN A 286 6.43 -5.22 -41.40
N PRO A 287 6.07 -4.10 -42.06
CA PRO A 287 4.71 -3.54 -41.99
C PRO A 287 3.59 -4.52 -42.35
N SER A 288 3.86 -5.47 -43.25
CA SER A 288 2.89 -6.52 -43.63
C SER A 288 2.54 -7.50 -42.49
N MET A 289 3.32 -7.53 -41.41
CA MET A 289 3.03 -8.32 -40.21
C MET A 289 1.92 -7.70 -39.36
N ILE A 290 1.69 -6.38 -39.45
CA ILE A 290 0.60 -5.72 -38.75
C ILE A 290 -0.71 -6.11 -39.42
N SER A 291 -1.61 -6.72 -38.64
CA SER A 291 -2.89 -7.26 -39.13
C SER A 291 -4.10 -6.45 -38.65
N TYR A 292 -3.91 -5.63 -37.63
CA TYR A 292 -4.92 -4.74 -37.07
C TYR A 292 -4.28 -3.42 -36.63
N VAL A 293 -4.98 -2.30 -36.83
CA VAL A 293 -4.61 -0.99 -36.25
C VAL A 293 -5.80 -0.49 -35.43
N GLU A 294 -5.57 -0.31 -34.13
CA GLU A 294 -6.42 0.52 -33.28
C GLU A 294 -6.03 1.97 -33.53
N ALA A 295 -6.88 2.67 -34.29
CA ALA A 295 -6.65 4.05 -34.67
C ALA A 295 -6.89 5.01 -33.49
N HIS A 296 -6.36 6.22 -33.61
CA HIS A 296 -6.84 7.35 -32.83
C HIS A 296 -8.32 7.61 -33.19
N GLY A 297 -8.70 7.63 -34.46
CA GLY A 297 -10.06 7.54 -34.99
C GLY A 297 -11.06 8.33 -34.15
N SER A 298 -10.92 9.65 -34.14
CA SER A 298 -11.72 10.55 -33.31
C SER A 298 -13.10 10.82 -33.91
N GLY A 299 -13.35 10.46 -35.17
CA GLY A 299 -14.62 10.79 -35.84
C GLY A 299 -14.64 12.23 -36.35
N THR A 300 -13.47 12.88 -36.46
CA THR A 300 -13.37 14.26 -36.93
C THR A 300 -13.19 14.31 -38.44
N SER A 301 -13.87 15.25 -39.09
CA SER A 301 -13.87 15.42 -40.54
C SER A 301 -12.48 15.65 -41.15
N ALA A 302 -11.56 16.28 -40.40
CA ALA A 302 -10.18 16.53 -40.82
C ALA A 302 -9.18 15.48 -40.31
N GLY A 303 -9.37 14.94 -39.11
CA GLY A 303 -8.42 14.00 -38.49
C GLY A 303 -8.46 12.61 -39.12
N ASP A 304 -9.66 12.09 -39.34
CA ASP A 304 -9.85 10.71 -39.81
C ASP A 304 -9.25 10.47 -41.21
N PRO A 305 -9.40 11.37 -42.21
CA PRO A 305 -8.76 11.18 -43.51
C PRO A 305 -7.22 11.16 -43.43
N VAL A 306 -6.63 12.07 -42.65
CA VAL A 306 -5.17 12.16 -42.46
C VAL A 306 -4.64 10.88 -41.80
N GLU A 307 -5.33 10.40 -40.77
CA GLU A 307 -4.93 9.17 -40.09
C GLU A 307 -5.09 7.94 -40.99
N TYR A 308 -6.22 7.81 -41.67
CA TYR A 308 -6.46 6.68 -42.57
C TYR A 308 -5.39 6.62 -43.66
N GLU A 309 -5.06 7.76 -44.28
CA GLU A 309 -4.00 7.86 -45.28
C GLU A 309 -2.64 7.43 -44.70
N SER A 310 -2.28 7.89 -43.50
CA SER A 310 -1.01 7.51 -42.85
C SER A 310 -0.90 6.01 -42.61
N ILE A 311 -1.99 5.37 -42.16
CA ILE A 311 -2.08 3.93 -41.90
C ILE A 311 -1.93 3.18 -43.21
N VAL A 312 -2.67 3.57 -44.24
CA VAL A 312 -2.71 2.89 -45.53
C VAL A 312 -1.38 3.03 -46.27
N ASN A 313 -0.75 4.20 -46.23
CA ASN A 313 0.57 4.43 -46.84
C ASN A 313 1.66 3.54 -46.24
N ARG A 314 1.61 3.29 -44.93
CA ARG A 314 2.61 2.50 -44.20
C ARG A 314 2.32 1.01 -44.15
N TYR A 315 1.05 0.63 -43.99
CA TYR A 315 0.65 -0.77 -43.75
C TYR A 315 -0.09 -1.42 -44.92
N GLY A 316 -0.74 -0.63 -45.80
CA GLY A 316 -1.71 -1.10 -46.79
C GLY A 316 -1.11 -1.70 -48.07
N LYS A 317 0.18 -1.48 -48.34
CA LYS A 317 0.87 -1.92 -49.57
C LYS A 317 1.29 -3.40 -49.52
N ASN A 318 1.28 -4.07 -50.68
CA ASN A 318 1.78 -5.44 -50.88
C ASN A 318 1.19 -6.52 -49.93
N ARG A 319 -0.10 -6.41 -49.58
CA ARG A 319 -0.76 -7.34 -48.66
C ARG A 319 -1.49 -8.49 -49.34
N LYS A 320 -1.41 -9.68 -48.72
CA LYS A 320 -2.27 -10.83 -49.06
C LYS A 320 -3.66 -10.70 -48.44
N LEU A 321 -3.71 -10.37 -47.15
CA LEU A 321 -4.95 -10.17 -46.37
C LEU A 321 -5.22 -8.67 -46.13
N HIS A 322 -6.49 -8.31 -46.01
CA HIS A 322 -6.87 -6.95 -45.63
C HIS A 322 -6.27 -6.57 -44.27
N LEU A 323 -5.80 -5.33 -44.16
CA LEU A 323 -5.54 -4.69 -42.88
C LEU A 323 -6.88 -4.30 -42.26
N ASN A 324 -7.11 -4.73 -41.03
CA ASN A 324 -8.29 -4.34 -40.27
C ASN A 324 -7.98 -3.05 -39.48
N ILE A 325 -8.91 -2.10 -39.48
CA ILE A 325 -8.81 -0.84 -38.75
C ILE A 325 -10.06 -0.69 -37.88
N GLY A 326 -9.90 -0.21 -36.66
CA GLY A 326 -11.01 0.11 -35.77
C GLY A 326 -10.66 1.21 -34.76
N SER A 327 -11.67 1.66 -34.02
CA SER A 327 -11.51 2.64 -32.93
C SER A 327 -12.51 2.35 -31.82
N ILE A 328 -12.02 2.32 -30.58
CA ILE A 328 -12.81 2.14 -29.36
C ILE A 328 -13.62 3.39 -28.98
N LYS A 329 -13.34 4.54 -29.59
CA LYS A 329 -14.00 5.81 -29.22
C LYS A 329 -15.49 5.84 -29.53
N ALA A 330 -15.97 4.96 -30.41
CA ALA A 330 -17.41 4.78 -30.66
C ALA A 330 -18.11 4.03 -29.50
N ASN A 331 -17.37 3.23 -28.73
CA ASN A 331 -17.91 2.51 -27.57
C ASN A 331 -17.93 3.40 -26.32
N TYR A 332 -16.83 4.09 -26.02
CA TYR A 332 -16.65 4.79 -24.73
C TYR A 332 -16.39 6.29 -24.84
N GLY A 333 -16.49 6.87 -26.04
CA GLY A 333 -16.09 8.26 -26.28
C GLY A 333 -14.57 8.44 -26.28
N HIS A 334 -14.12 9.69 -26.32
CA HIS A 334 -12.73 10.05 -26.24
C HIS A 334 -12.31 10.29 -24.79
N LEU A 335 -11.60 9.32 -24.22
CA LEU A 335 -11.06 9.37 -22.86
C LEU A 335 -9.79 10.20 -22.70
N GLU A 336 -9.60 11.22 -23.55
CA GLU A 336 -8.45 12.14 -23.50
C GLU A 336 -7.12 11.45 -23.19
N ALA A 337 -6.50 11.71 -22.03
CA ALA A 337 -5.22 11.14 -21.63
C ALA A 337 -5.24 9.61 -21.47
N ALA A 338 -6.37 9.02 -21.12
CA ALA A 338 -6.56 7.57 -20.98
C ALA A 338 -6.93 6.86 -22.31
N ALA A 339 -7.19 7.61 -23.39
CA ALA A 339 -7.67 7.03 -24.66
C ALA A 339 -6.67 6.04 -25.29
N GLY A 340 -5.38 6.35 -25.26
CA GLY A 340 -4.34 5.53 -25.86
C GLY A 340 -4.16 4.17 -25.18
N ILE A 341 -4.07 4.18 -23.84
CA ILE A 341 -3.95 2.95 -23.05
C ILE A 341 -5.24 2.12 -23.06
N LEU A 342 -6.42 2.74 -23.19
CA LEU A 342 -7.67 2.01 -23.41
C LEU A 342 -7.66 1.25 -24.76
N GLY A 343 -7.20 1.91 -25.83
CA GLY A 343 -7.01 1.26 -27.13
C GLY A 343 -6.03 0.08 -27.05
N LEU A 344 -4.95 0.23 -26.28
CA LEU A 344 -4.02 -0.87 -26.02
C LEU A 344 -4.67 -2.01 -25.20
N ALA A 345 -5.48 -1.70 -24.19
CA ALA A 345 -6.21 -2.69 -23.40
C ALA A 345 -7.16 -3.51 -24.28
N LYS A 346 -7.93 -2.86 -25.17
CA LYS A 346 -8.76 -3.52 -26.17
C LYS A 346 -7.94 -4.50 -27.02
N VAL A 347 -6.82 -4.04 -27.58
CA VAL A 347 -5.97 -4.89 -28.42
C VAL A 347 -5.38 -6.08 -27.67
N LEU A 348 -4.98 -5.90 -26.41
CA LEU A 348 -4.48 -7.00 -25.57
C LEU A 348 -5.55 -8.08 -25.35
N LEU A 349 -6.79 -7.70 -25.05
CA LEU A 349 -7.90 -8.65 -24.90
C LEU A 349 -8.30 -9.30 -26.24
N MET A 350 -8.20 -8.55 -27.35
CA MET A 350 -8.38 -9.11 -28.69
C MET A 350 -7.33 -10.19 -29.03
N LEU A 351 -6.06 -9.97 -28.62
CA LEU A 351 -4.97 -10.94 -28.84
C LEU A 351 -5.16 -12.21 -28.01
N GLU A 352 -5.67 -12.06 -26.80
CA GLU A 352 -6.00 -13.17 -25.90
C GLU A 352 -7.17 -14.01 -26.41
N ASN A 353 -8.25 -13.36 -26.85
CA ASN A 353 -9.45 -14.02 -27.35
C ASN A 353 -9.35 -14.42 -28.83
N GLU A 354 -8.29 -14.01 -29.53
CA GLU A 354 -8.11 -14.18 -30.99
C GLU A 354 -9.32 -13.69 -31.81
N GLN A 355 -9.90 -12.55 -31.43
CA GLN A 355 -11.10 -11.97 -32.04
C GLN A 355 -10.98 -10.45 -32.19
N ILE A 356 -11.57 -9.91 -33.26
CA ILE A 356 -11.68 -8.46 -33.51
C ILE A 356 -13.15 -8.07 -33.33
N PRO A 357 -13.50 -7.22 -32.34
CA PRO A 357 -14.85 -6.70 -32.17
C PRO A 357 -15.21 -5.65 -33.24
N PRO A 358 -16.52 -5.39 -33.45
CA PRO A 358 -16.95 -4.36 -34.39
C PRO A 358 -16.60 -2.95 -33.91
N THR A 359 -16.31 -2.06 -34.86
CA THR A 359 -16.28 -0.61 -34.70
C THR A 359 -17.69 -0.10 -34.95
N LEU A 360 -18.22 0.65 -33.98
CA LEU A 360 -19.59 1.15 -34.02
C LEU A 360 -19.72 2.44 -34.83
N ASN A 361 -20.97 2.82 -35.11
CA ASN A 361 -21.35 4.07 -35.76
C ASN A 361 -20.68 4.30 -37.13
N HIS A 362 -20.58 3.24 -37.93
CA HIS A 362 -19.97 3.28 -39.25
C HIS A 362 -20.92 2.68 -40.29
N ASP A 363 -21.58 3.55 -41.05
CA ASP A 363 -22.55 3.20 -42.09
C ASP A 363 -21.88 3.25 -43.47
N VAL A 364 -21.16 4.34 -43.77
CA VAL A 364 -20.52 4.57 -45.07
C VAL A 364 -19.12 5.14 -44.85
N LEU A 365 -18.12 4.55 -45.51
CA LEU A 365 -16.75 5.06 -45.47
C LEU A 365 -16.71 6.50 -45.98
N ASN A 366 -16.05 7.38 -45.22
CA ASN A 366 -15.82 8.76 -45.62
C ASN A 366 -15.15 8.80 -47.02
N PRO A 367 -15.69 9.53 -48.01
CA PRO A 367 -15.11 9.63 -49.35
C PRO A 367 -13.65 10.10 -49.36
N LEU A 368 -13.24 10.90 -48.38
CA LEU A 368 -11.86 11.35 -48.19
C LEU A 368 -10.92 10.24 -47.70
N CYS A 369 -11.46 9.13 -47.21
CA CYS A 369 -10.74 7.91 -46.83
C CYS A 369 -10.71 6.86 -47.96
N SER A 370 -11.13 7.20 -49.18
CA SER A 370 -11.18 6.26 -50.31
C SER A 370 -9.89 6.33 -51.15
N PHE A 371 -8.94 5.46 -50.86
CA PHE A 371 -7.66 5.38 -51.57
C PHE A 371 -7.56 4.12 -52.43
N SER A 372 -7.38 4.29 -53.74
CA SER A 372 -7.15 3.16 -54.66
C SER A 372 -5.81 2.45 -54.38
N GLY A 373 -5.75 1.14 -54.66
CA GLY A 373 -4.49 0.37 -54.62
C GLY A 373 -4.07 -0.23 -53.27
N HIS A 374 -4.87 -0.06 -52.21
CA HIS A 374 -4.55 -0.58 -50.87
C HIS A 374 -5.60 -1.55 -50.36
N LYS A 375 -5.18 -2.55 -49.56
CA LYS A 375 -6.08 -3.55 -48.96
C LYS A 375 -6.26 -3.27 -47.47
N ALA A 376 -7.09 -2.29 -47.14
CA ALA A 376 -7.49 -1.96 -45.76
C ALA A 376 -9.01 -1.84 -45.66
N LYS A 377 -9.59 -2.17 -44.50
CA LYS A 377 -11.03 -2.03 -44.24
C LYS A 377 -11.30 -1.67 -42.78
N ILE A 378 -12.40 -0.94 -42.55
CA ILE A 378 -12.93 -0.74 -41.20
C ILE A 378 -13.64 -2.02 -40.77
N CYS A 379 -13.38 -2.47 -39.54
CA CYS A 379 -14.02 -3.66 -38.97
C CYS A 379 -15.40 -3.30 -38.42
N THR A 380 -16.46 -3.46 -39.21
CA THR A 380 -17.86 -3.21 -38.79
C THR A 380 -18.56 -4.44 -38.21
N GLU A 381 -17.93 -5.60 -38.29
CA GLU A 381 -18.46 -6.88 -37.79
C GLU A 381 -17.40 -7.58 -36.91
N GLN A 382 -17.88 -8.37 -35.96
CA GLN A 382 -17.01 -9.25 -35.18
C GLN A 382 -16.41 -10.32 -36.09
N VAL A 383 -15.08 -10.46 -36.08
CA VAL A 383 -14.38 -11.45 -36.90
C VAL A 383 -13.31 -12.19 -36.11
N ALA A 384 -13.14 -13.48 -36.41
CA ALA A 384 -12.03 -14.25 -35.85
C ALA A 384 -10.69 -13.66 -36.32
N TRP A 385 -9.78 -13.38 -35.39
CA TRP A 385 -8.48 -12.78 -35.69
C TRP A 385 -7.49 -13.86 -36.11
N ARG A 386 -7.45 -14.14 -37.42
CA ARG A 386 -6.60 -15.19 -37.98
C ARG A 386 -5.32 -14.62 -38.57
N SER A 387 -4.21 -15.29 -38.29
CA SER A 387 -2.93 -15.04 -38.93
C SER A 387 -2.87 -15.65 -40.34
N SER A 388 -2.00 -15.12 -41.20
CA SER A 388 -1.77 -15.67 -42.54
C SER A 388 -1.15 -17.07 -42.52
N SER A 389 -0.53 -17.45 -41.40
CA SER A 389 -0.03 -18.80 -41.14
C SER A 389 -0.14 -19.14 -39.65
N LYS A 390 -0.30 -20.43 -39.30
CA LYS A 390 -0.34 -20.88 -37.90
C LYS A 390 0.92 -20.54 -37.10
N LYS A 391 2.05 -20.25 -37.76
CA LYS A 391 3.33 -19.92 -37.13
C LYS A 391 3.54 -18.42 -36.88
N GLN A 392 2.76 -17.55 -37.52
CA GLN A 392 2.92 -16.10 -37.39
C GLN A 392 2.03 -15.59 -36.24
N ALA A 393 2.63 -14.97 -35.23
CA ALA A 393 1.92 -14.35 -34.11
C ALA A 393 1.05 -13.17 -34.59
N LEU A 394 -0.14 -13.04 -34.01
CA LEU A 394 -1.00 -11.88 -34.27
C LEU A 394 -0.28 -10.62 -33.80
N THR A 395 -0.25 -9.60 -34.66
CA THR A 395 0.44 -8.34 -34.39
C THR A 395 -0.46 -7.19 -34.77
N ALA A 396 -0.53 -6.19 -33.90
CA ALA A 396 -1.33 -5.00 -34.05
C ALA A 396 -0.54 -3.74 -33.68
N ALA A 397 -1.10 -2.61 -34.05
CA ALA A 397 -0.61 -1.31 -33.67
C ALA A 397 -1.70 -0.45 -33.03
N VAL A 398 -1.30 0.49 -32.18
CA VAL A 398 -2.19 1.43 -31.48
C VAL A 398 -1.67 2.84 -31.71
N ASN A 399 -2.53 3.71 -32.22
CA ASN A 399 -2.27 5.13 -32.44
C ASN A 399 -2.84 5.96 -31.30
N SER A 400 -2.12 6.99 -30.87
CA SER A 400 -2.73 8.11 -30.14
C SER A 400 -2.06 9.43 -30.47
N PHE A 401 -2.86 10.39 -30.95
CA PHE A 401 -2.38 11.68 -31.42
C PHE A 401 -2.98 12.79 -30.55
N GLY A 402 -2.12 13.54 -29.87
CA GLY A 402 -2.50 14.64 -29.01
C GLY A 402 -2.81 15.89 -29.81
N ILE A 403 -3.83 16.63 -29.38
CA ILE A 403 -4.27 17.90 -29.99
C ILE A 403 -3.15 18.94 -30.12
N GLY A 404 -2.12 18.88 -29.26
CA GLY A 404 -0.97 19.77 -29.32
C GLY A 404 0.09 19.38 -30.35
N GLY A 405 -0.08 18.26 -31.08
CA GLY A 405 0.84 17.80 -32.12
C GLY A 405 1.81 16.69 -31.72
N VAL A 406 1.75 16.19 -30.48
CA VAL A 406 2.51 15.00 -30.03
C VAL A 406 1.81 13.74 -30.54
N ASN A 407 2.53 12.90 -31.26
CA ASN A 407 2.04 11.65 -31.81
C ASN A 407 2.75 10.47 -31.15
N ALA A 408 2.00 9.45 -30.77
CA ALA A 408 2.53 8.22 -30.20
C ALA A 408 1.99 7.00 -30.97
N HIS A 409 2.86 6.00 -31.15
CA HIS A 409 2.53 4.74 -31.82
C HIS A 409 3.16 3.57 -31.07
N VAL A 410 2.36 2.54 -30.78
CA VAL A 410 2.82 1.33 -30.08
C VAL A 410 2.47 0.10 -30.89
N ILE A 411 3.42 -0.83 -31.02
CA ILE A 411 3.25 -2.11 -31.70
C ILE A 411 3.23 -3.23 -30.65
N VAL A 412 2.20 -4.05 -30.70
CA VAL A 412 1.97 -5.16 -29.77
C VAL A 412 1.78 -6.48 -30.51
N GLN A 413 2.34 -7.55 -29.95
CA GLN A 413 2.30 -8.89 -30.52
C GLN A 413 1.80 -9.92 -29.51
N GLN A 414 1.04 -10.90 -30.00
CA GLN A 414 0.51 -12.01 -29.23
C GLN A 414 1.62 -12.80 -28.55
N TYR A 415 1.41 -13.17 -27.29
CA TYR A 415 2.17 -14.21 -26.61
C TYR A 415 1.26 -15.43 -26.41
N LYS A 416 1.67 -16.60 -26.92
CA LYS A 416 0.93 -17.85 -26.70
C LYS A 416 1.57 -18.62 -25.56
N THR A 417 0.85 -18.74 -24.44
CA THR A 417 1.26 -19.57 -23.30
C THR A 417 1.33 -21.03 -23.73
N GLN A 418 2.49 -21.68 -23.53
CA GLN A 418 2.77 -23.02 -24.07
C GLN A 418 2.55 -24.17 -23.07
N ARG A 419 2.16 -23.90 -21.82
CA ARG A 419 2.25 -24.92 -20.76
C ARG A 419 0.89 -25.37 -20.26
N ALA A 420 0.50 -26.59 -20.60
CA ALA A 420 -0.45 -27.35 -19.79
C ALA A 420 0.35 -27.98 -18.65
N VAL A 421 0.06 -27.59 -17.40
CA VAL A 421 0.68 -28.24 -16.24
C VAL A 421 -0.03 -29.56 -15.99
N ASN A 422 0.63 -30.68 -16.31
CA ASN A 422 0.14 -31.99 -15.89
C ASN A 422 0.48 -32.17 -14.40
N ARG A 423 -0.53 -32.18 -13.52
CA ARG A 423 -0.36 -32.23 -12.06
C ARG A 423 -1.35 -33.20 -11.41
N GLN A 424 -0.97 -33.70 -10.25
CA GLN A 424 -1.88 -34.34 -9.33
C GLN A 424 -2.41 -33.29 -8.35
N GLU A 425 -3.74 -33.16 -8.30
CA GLU A 425 -4.40 -32.21 -7.39
C GLU A 425 -4.70 -32.88 -6.04
N PRO A 426 -4.51 -32.17 -4.91
CA PRO A 426 -4.83 -32.69 -3.59
C PRO A 426 -6.34 -32.92 -3.44
N GLY A 427 -6.71 -33.78 -2.46
CA GLY A 427 -8.11 -34.14 -2.20
C GLY A 427 -8.93 -33.01 -1.57
N VAL A 428 -8.24 -32.12 -0.83
CA VAL A 428 -8.84 -30.97 -0.14
C VAL A 428 -8.02 -29.70 -0.38
N LEU A 429 -8.73 -28.60 -0.60
CA LEU A 429 -8.19 -27.25 -0.76
C LEU A 429 -8.67 -26.36 0.37
N PHE A 430 -7.85 -25.38 0.75
CA PHE A 430 -8.25 -24.29 1.61
C PHE A 430 -8.20 -22.99 0.83
N VAL A 431 -9.31 -22.24 0.85
CA VAL A 431 -9.44 -20.93 0.19
C VAL A 431 -9.34 -19.84 1.27
N PRO A 432 -8.20 -19.14 1.39
CA PRO A 432 -8.04 -18.03 2.33
C PRO A 432 -8.54 -16.70 1.75
N LEU A 433 -9.49 -16.04 2.42
CA LEU A 433 -9.94 -14.68 2.08
C LEU A 433 -9.64 -13.70 3.21
N SER A 434 -8.98 -12.59 2.88
CA SER A 434 -8.65 -11.56 3.86
C SER A 434 -8.89 -10.15 3.37
N SER A 435 -9.31 -9.26 4.29
CA SER A 435 -9.57 -7.85 4.02
C SER A 435 -9.09 -6.95 5.17
N LYS A 436 -9.02 -5.63 4.96
CA LYS A 436 -8.67 -4.66 6.02
C LYS A 436 -9.82 -4.38 6.99
N THR A 437 -11.05 -4.63 6.59
CA THR A 437 -12.25 -4.42 7.41
C THR A 437 -13.17 -5.66 7.39
N GLU A 438 -14.00 -5.80 8.42
CA GLU A 438 -14.97 -6.90 8.52
C GLU A 438 -15.99 -6.86 7.38
N ASN A 439 -16.47 -5.66 7.02
CA ASN A 439 -17.46 -5.46 5.96
C ASN A 439 -16.90 -5.87 4.60
N SER A 440 -15.70 -5.39 4.25
CA SER A 440 -15.00 -5.79 3.01
C SER A 440 -14.83 -7.31 2.93
N LEU A 441 -14.60 -7.99 4.06
CA LEU A 441 -14.45 -9.45 4.07
C LEU A 441 -15.79 -10.17 3.85
N LYS A 442 -16.89 -9.68 4.43
CA LYS A 442 -18.23 -10.26 4.22
C LYS A 442 -18.65 -10.19 2.76
N GLU A 443 -18.48 -9.03 2.13
CA GLU A 443 -18.77 -8.86 0.70
C GLU A 443 -17.82 -9.70 -0.17
N ALA A 444 -16.53 -9.78 0.19
CA ALA A 444 -15.60 -10.66 -0.50
C ALA A 444 -16.03 -12.13 -0.43
N ILE A 445 -16.53 -12.61 0.72
CA ILE A 445 -17.04 -13.98 0.86
C ILE A 445 -18.19 -14.24 -0.13
N GLU A 446 -19.10 -13.30 -0.33
CA GLU A 446 -20.22 -13.44 -1.28
C GLU A 446 -19.71 -13.55 -2.73
N VAL A 447 -18.88 -12.59 -3.16
CA VAL A 447 -18.30 -12.55 -4.51
C VAL A 447 -17.47 -13.81 -4.81
N TRP A 448 -16.65 -14.24 -3.85
CA TRP A 448 -15.81 -15.42 -4.01
C TRP A 448 -16.61 -16.73 -3.97
N SER A 449 -17.69 -16.79 -3.19
CA SER A 449 -18.57 -17.96 -3.17
C SER A 449 -19.20 -18.19 -4.54
N GLU A 450 -19.73 -17.13 -5.17
CA GLU A 450 -20.28 -17.21 -6.53
C GLU A 450 -19.21 -17.63 -7.54
N HIS A 451 -18.05 -16.96 -7.52
CA HIS A 451 -16.97 -17.25 -8.46
C HIS A 451 -16.45 -18.69 -8.38
N LEU A 452 -16.33 -19.25 -7.17
CA LEU A 452 -15.86 -20.63 -6.96
C LEU A 452 -16.89 -21.67 -7.39
N LEU A 453 -18.19 -21.37 -7.28
CA LEU A 453 -19.27 -22.24 -7.76
C LEU A 453 -19.28 -22.28 -9.30
N ASP A 454 -19.15 -21.12 -9.95
CA ASP A 454 -19.11 -21.01 -11.42
C ASP A 454 -17.86 -21.70 -12.01
N ASN A 455 -16.78 -21.79 -11.23
CA ASN A 455 -15.48 -22.32 -11.67
C ASN A 455 -15.03 -23.59 -10.94
N HIS A 456 -15.97 -24.48 -10.57
CA HIS A 456 -15.68 -25.72 -9.83
C HIS A 456 -14.55 -26.58 -10.43
N ASN A 457 -14.41 -26.63 -11.76
CA ASN A 457 -13.35 -27.40 -12.43
C ASN A 457 -11.94 -26.77 -12.36
N ASN A 458 -11.81 -25.54 -11.86
CA ASN A 458 -10.55 -24.79 -11.82
C ASN A 458 -10.12 -24.39 -10.40
N GLN A 459 -10.72 -24.96 -9.35
CA GLN A 459 -10.50 -24.52 -7.96
C GLN A 459 -9.03 -24.59 -7.51
N TYR A 460 -8.27 -25.61 -7.91
CA TYR A 460 -6.83 -25.66 -7.60
C TYR A 460 -6.08 -24.46 -8.20
N ASP A 461 -6.35 -24.15 -9.47
CA ASP A 461 -5.73 -23.01 -10.14
C ASP A 461 -6.15 -21.71 -9.45
N ILE A 462 -7.43 -21.54 -9.16
CA ILE A 462 -7.97 -20.34 -8.49
C ILE A 462 -7.33 -20.15 -7.11
N THR A 463 -7.26 -21.19 -6.29
CA THR A 463 -6.61 -21.14 -4.97
C THR A 463 -5.13 -20.80 -5.09
N GLY A 464 -4.40 -21.44 -6.01
CA GLY A 464 -2.98 -21.13 -6.28
C GLY A 464 -2.78 -19.67 -6.70
N ASN A 465 -3.64 -19.14 -7.57
CA ASN A 465 -3.65 -17.73 -7.94
C ASN A 465 -3.96 -16.84 -6.72
N LEU A 466 -4.98 -17.15 -5.93
CA LEU A 466 -5.39 -16.38 -4.76
C LEU A 466 -4.24 -16.23 -3.75
N VAL A 467 -3.63 -17.34 -3.33
CA VAL A 467 -2.56 -17.33 -2.31
C VAL A 467 -1.27 -16.70 -2.81
N ALA A 468 -0.98 -16.76 -4.11
CA ALA A 468 0.19 -16.13 -4.69
C ALA A 468 0.00 -14.64 -4.98
N LYS A 469 -1.24 -14.19 -5.20
CA LYS A 469 -1.59 -12.83 -5.66
C LYS A 469 -2.05 -11.89 -4.55
N ARG A 470 -2.31 -12.38 -3.33
CA ARG A 470 -2.95 -11.59 -2.27
C ARG A 470 -2.07 -11.49 -1.03
N GLU A 471 -2.05 -10.29 -0.47
CA GLU A 471 -1.52 -10.07 0.87
C GLU A 471 -2.44 -10.69 1.93
N GLN A 472 -1.87 -11.06 3.07
CA GLN A 472 -2.61 -11.63 4.18
C GLN A 472 -3.03 -10.51 5.15
N LEU A 473 -4.25 -9.99 4.97
CA LEU A 473 -4.78 -8.86 5.73
C LEU A 473 -5.35 -9.28 7.10
N SER A 474 -5.76 -8.29 7.91
CA SER A 474 -6.07 -8.48 9.34
C SER A 474 -7.42 -9.12 9.63
N TRP A 475 -8.41 -8.98 8.75
CA TRP A 475 -9.64 -9.76 8.82
C TRP A 475 -9.50 -10.97 7.94
N ARG A 476 -9.72 -12.18 8.47
CA ARG A 476 -9.51 -13.45 7.77
C ARG A 476 -10.72 -14.36 7.89
N SER A 477 -10.99 -15.11 6.84
CA SER A 477 -11.99 -16.18 6.77
C SER A 477 -11.56 -17.21 5.73
N GLY A 478 -11.78 -18.48 6.02
CA GLY A 478 -11.34 -19.59 5.19
C GLY A 478 -12.46 -20.56 4.86
N CYS A 479 -12.33 -21.26 3.74
CA CYS A 479 -13.24 -22.31 3.32
C CYS A 479 -12.46 -23.57 2.92
N LEU A 480 -12.87 -24.73 3.43
CA LEU A 480 -12.34 -26.03 3.00
C LEU A 480 -13.21 -26.59 1.88
N ILE A 481 -12.58 -26.97 0.77
CA ILE A 481 -13.25 -27.52 -0.41
C ILE A 481 -12.73 -28.93 -0.66
N ARG A 482 -13.62 -29.92 -0.65
CA ARG A 482 -13.29 -31.33 -0.94
C ARG A 482 -13.68 -31.66 -2.37
N LYS A 483 -12.84 -32.41 -3.08
CA LYS A 483 -13.03 -32.74 -4.50
C LYS A 483 -14.32 -33.51 -4.80
N CYS A 484 -14.84 -34.29 -3.85
CA CYS A 484 -16.06 -35.08 -4.01
C CYS A 484 -17.37 -34.28 -3.88
N ASP A 485 -17.28 -33.00 -3.51
CA ASP A 485 -18.41 -32.17 -3.13
C ASP A 485 -18.79 -31.16 -4.24
N GLU A 486 -18.97 -31.65 -5.47
CA GLU A 486 -19.31 -30.83 -6.66
C GLU A 486 -20.59 -29.96 -6.49
N LYS A 487 -21.38 -30.19 -5.43
CA LYS A 487 -22.61 -29.45 -5.09
C LYS A 487 -22.69 -28.98 -3.63
N ALA A 488 -21.63 -29.09 -2.84
CA ALA A 488 -21.69 -28.63 -1.45
C ALA A 488 -21.76 -27.11 -1.39
N LYS A 489 -22.56 -26.60 -0.47
CA LYS A 489 -22.58 -25.19 -0.11
C LYS A 489 -21.19 -24.82 0.40
N LEU A 490 -20.54 -23.84 -0.22
CA LEU A 490 -19.29 -23.28 0.30
C LEU A 490 -19.58 -22.64 1.65
N ILE A 491 -18.92 -23.12 2.71
CA ILE A 491 -19.07 -22.60 4.07
C ILE A 491 -17.75 -21.97 4.44
N PHE A 492 -17.74 -20.64 4.44
CA PHE A 492 -16.67 -19.84 5.00
C PHE A 492 -16.81 -19.77 6.52
N SER A 493 -15.69 -19.83 7.23
CA SER A 493 -15.65 -19.58 8.67
C SER A 493 -16.08 -18.14 8.99
N LYS A 494 -16.49 -17.90 10.23
CA LYS A 494 -16.84 -16.55 10.67
C LYS A 494 -15.62 -15.62 10.51
N PRO A 495 -15.79 -14.39 10.00
CA PRO A 495 -14.72 -13.38 9.99
C PRO A 495 -14.03 -13.24 11.35
N ILE A 496 -12.71 -13.40 11.37
CA ILE A 496 -11.86 -13.26 12.55
C ILE A 496 -10.89 -12.11 12.31
N HIS A 497 -10.77 -11.20 13.29
CA HIS A 497 -9.76 -10.16 13.29
C HIS A 497 -8.50 -10.66 14.01
N THR A 498 -7.33 -10.56 13.37
CA THR A 498 -6.06 -11.09 13.88
C THR A 498 -5.41 -10.25 14.99
N GLY A 499 -6.05 -9.16 15.44
CA GLY A 499 -5.60 -8.34 16.58
C GLY A 499 -4.37 -7.47 16.31
N LYS A 500 -3.91 -6.72 17.32
CA LYS A 500 -2.63 -5.97 17.29
C LYS A 500 -1.44 -6.93 17.48
N PRO A 501 -0.20 -6.58 17.10
CA PRO A 501 0.99 -7.43 17.31
C PRO A 501 1.24 -7.85 18.78
N SER A 502 0.82 -7.04 19.76
CA SER A 502 0.89 -7.37 21.20
C SER A 502 -0.11 -8.46 21.65
N GLU A 503 -0.90 -8.94 20.70
CA GLU A 503 -2.13 -9.70 20.86
C GLU A 503 -2.11 -10.92 19.90
N MET A 504 -0.96 -11.20 19.29
CA MET A 504 -0.70 -12.30 18.36
C MET A 504 -1.03 -13.67 18.96
N THR A 505 -1.54 -14.56 18.11
CA THR A 505 -1.77 -15.95 18.49
C THR A 505 -0.45 -16.70 18.51
N SER A 506 -0.03 -17.16 19.68
CA SER A 506 1.17 -17.97 19.82
C SER A 506 0.89 -19.40 19.35
N VAL A 507 1.84 -20.02 18.64
CA VAL A 507 1.69 -21.44 18.27
C VAL A 507 2.44 -22.30 19.27
N GLU A 508 1.72 -23.22 19.90
CA GLU A 508 2.22 -24.26 20.77
C GLU A 508 2.22 -25.59 20.02
N LEU A 509 3.40 -26.14 19.78
CA LEU A 509 3.50 -27.48 19.19
C LEU A 509 3.44 -28.52 20.30
N CYS A 510 2.44 -29.40 20.23
CA CYS A 510 2.32 -30.56 21.11
C CYS A 510 2.58 -31.84 20.32
N CYS A 511 3.52 -32.65 20.78
CA CYS A 511 3.73 -34.00 20.25
C CYS A 511 2.73 -34.98 20.88
N ASP A 512 1.92 -35.63 20.04
CA ASP A 512 0.99 -36.71 20.45
C ASP A 512 1.66 -38.10 20.26
N ASP A 513 1.03 -39.12 20.85
CA ASP A 513 1.56 -40.49 20.86
C ASP A 513 1.41 -41.20 19.50
N LYS A 514 2.29 -42.20 19.28
CA LYS A 514 2.33 -43.23 18.21
C LYS A 514 1.52 -42.93 16.94
N HIS A 515 2.21 -42.62 15.85
CA HIS A 515 1.63 -42.58 14.51
C HIS A 515 2.01 -43.79 13.67
N ASP A 516 1.17 -44.10 12.69
CA ASP A 516 1.40 -45.10 11.67
C ASP A 516 1.52 -44.47 10.28
N HIS A 517 1.73 -45.31 9.26
CA HIS A 517 1.79 -44.89 7.86
C HIS A 517 0.48 -44.21 7.40
N GLU A 518 -0.66 -44.70 7.87
CA GLU A 518 -1.98 -44.16 7.52
C GLU A 518 -2.14 -42.71 8.01
N SER A 519 -1.63 -42.40 9.21
CA SER A 519 -1.61 -41.06 9.78
C SER A 519 -0.83 -40.07 8.92
N LEU A 520 0.38 -40.45 8.45
CA LEU A 520 1.20 -39.59 7.59
C LEU A 520 0.54 -39.39 6.21
N THR A 521 -0.08 -40.44 5.68
CA THR A 521 -0.81 -40.39 4.41
C THR A 521 -2.01 -39.44 4.51
N LYS A 522 -2.84 -39.58 5.56
CA LYS A 522 -3.98 -38.69 5.85
C LYS A 522 -3.54 -37.25 6.08
N PHE A 523 -2.42 -37.04 6.78
CA PHE A 523 -1.87 -35.70 6.98
C PHE A 523 -1.48 -35.04 5.66
N SER A 524 -0.83 -35.77 4.76
CA SER A 524 -0.35 -35.23 3.48
C SER A 524 -1.48 -34.79 2.55
N ASP A 525 -2.62 -35.50 2.57
CA ASP A 525 -3.83 -35.20 1.79
C ASP A 525 -3.58 -34.85 0.30
N GLY A 526 -2.58 -35.51 -0.30
CA GLY A 526 -2.18 -35.31 -1.70
C GLY A 526 -1.25 -34.12 -1.98
N TYR A 527 -0.78 -33.40 -0.95
CA TYR A 527 0.24 -32.38 -1.11
C TYR A 527 1.65 -32.99 -1.22
N THR A 528 2.30 -32.78 -2.36
CA THR A 528 3.64 -33.35 -2.67
C THR A 528 4.78 -32.84 -1.79
N CYS A 529 4.57 -31.77 -1.00
CA CYS A 529 5.61 -31.22 -0.12
C CYS A 529 6.03 -32.23 0.97
N VAL A 530 5.09 -33.02 1.50
CA VAL A 530 5.37 -34.09 2.46
C VAL A 530 6.23 -35.16 1.80
N GLU A 531 5.84 -35.64 0.62
CA GLU A 531 6.58 -36.67 -0.13
C GLU A 531 8.00 -36.22 -0.49
N LYS A 532 8.17 -34.99 -0.99
CA LYS A 532 9.47 -34.40 -1.32
C LYS A 532 10.36 -34.31 -0.08
N LEU A 533 9.81 -33.88 1.05
CA LEU A 533 10.55 -33.81 2.31
C LEU A 533 10.94 -35.21 2.79
N THR A 534 10.02 -36.18 2.71
CA THR A 534 10.29 -37.59 3.06
C THR A 534 11.44 -38.15 2.22
N GLN A 535 11.40 -38.01 0.89
CA GLN A 535 12.45 -38.49 -0.01
C GLN A 535 13.80 -37.84 0.28
N LYS A 536 13.82 -36.51 0.47
CA LYS A 536 15.03 -35.75 0.82
C LYS A 536 15.61 -36.23 2.16
N THR A 537 14.75 -36.45 3.15
CA THR A 537 15.15 -36.88 4.49
C THR A 537 15.73 -38.29 4.47
N LEU A 538 15.05 -39.25 3.83
CA LEU A 538 15.53 -40.62 3.69
C LEU A 538 16.89 -40.67 2.97
N LYS A 539 17.05 -39.96 1.85
CA LYS A 539 18.31 -39.88 1.12
C LYS A 539 19.48 -39.37 1.97
N ASN A 540 19.23 -38.39 2.85
CA ASN A 540 20.26 -37.89 3.76
C ASN A 540 20.64 -38.94 4.82
N LEU A 541 19.68 -39.73 5.29
CA LEU A 541 19.87 -40.77 6.32
C LEU A 541 20.51 -42.05 5.76
N GLU A 542 20.34 -42.37 4.47
CA GLU A 542 20.95 -43.53 3.78
C GLU A 542 22.49 -43.56 3.85
N SER A 543 23.12 -42.40 4.08
CA SER A 543 24.56 -42.28 4.31
C SER A 543 25.05 -43.00 5.59
N CYS A 544 24.14 -43.36 6.49
CA CYS A 544 24.43 -44.07 7.73
C CYS A 544 24.11 -45.56 7.57
N SER A 545 25.14 -46.42 7.66
CA SER A 545 24.99 -47.88 7.53
C SER A 545 24.00 -48.47 8.54
N THR A 546 24.01 -47.97 9.78
CA THR A 546 23.11 -48.40 10.87
C THR A 546 21.64 -48.11 10.55
N LEU A 547 21.33 -46.94 9.97
CA LEU A 547 19.96 -46.52 9.68
C LEU A 547 19.44 -47.04 8.34
N LYS A 548 20.34 -47.33 7.39
CA LYS A 548 19.97 -47.79 6.04
C LYS A 548 19.13 -49.07 6.08
N GLU A 549 19.47 -50.00 6.96
CA GLU A 549 18.72 -51.25 7.09
C GLU A 549 17.41 -51.04 7.87
N ALA A 550 17.45 -50.25 8.95
CA ALA A 550 16.28 -49.91 9.75
C ALA A 550 15.20 -49.14 8.96
N LEU A 551 15.57 -48.29 8.00
CA LEU A 551 14.64 -47.40 7.26
C LEU A 551 14.14 -47.97 5.92
N LYS A 552 14.59 -49.16 5.52
CA LYS A 552 14.36 -49.73 4.18
C LYS A 552 12.88 -49.79 3.76
N ASP A 553 11.99 -50.11 4.69
CA ASP A 553 10.57 -50.33 4.41
C ASP A 553 9.66 -49.16 4.81
N PHE A 554 10.20 -48.03 5.28
CA PHE A 554 9.43 -46.89 5.79
C PHE A 554 8.36 -46.39 4.80
N ASN A 555 8.73 -46.28 3.51
CA ASN A 555 7.87 -45.79 2.44
C ASN A 555 7.43 -46.91 1.46
N SER A 556 7.41 -48.16 1.93
CA SER A 556 7.08 -49.33 1.10
C SER A 556 5.58 -49.47 0.81
N GLY A 557 4.73 -48.66 1.44
CA GLY A 557 3.26 -48.77 1.39
C GLY A 557 2.70 -49.97 2.16
N LYS A 558 3.53 -50.75 2.84
CA LYS A 558 3.13 -51.87 3.69
C LYS A 558 3.00 -51.43 5.15
N PRO A 559 2.23 -52.15 5.98
CA PRO A 559 2.24 -51.95 7.42
C PRO A 559 3.66 -52.03 7.98
N TRP A 560 3.98 -51.12 8.89
CA TRP A 560 5.31 -51.03 9.49
C TRP A 560 5.62 -52.23 10.39
N PRO A 561 6.80 -52.87 10.24
CA PRO A 561 7.23 -53.96 11.12
C PRO A 561 7.32 -53.49 12.58
N ASP A 562 6.96 -54.34 13.53
CA ASP A 562 6.97 -54.00 14.96
C ASP A 562 8.37 -53.57 15.44
N GLU A 563 9.42 -54.21 14.95
CA GLU A 563 10.83 -53.93 15.27
C GLU A 563 11.27 -52.51 14.84
N SER A 564 10.67 -51.96 13.78
CA SER A 564 11.01 -50.62 13.26
C SER A 564 9.98 -49.55 13.62
N ARG A 565 8.89 -49.94 14.31
CA ARG A 565 7.73 -49.08 14.55
C ARG A 565 8.06 -47.82 15.36
N VAL A 566 8.98 -47.91 16.31
CA VAL A 566 9.43 -46.76 17.13
C VAL A 566 10.16 -45.73 16.26
N ILE A 567 11.11 -46.19 15.45
CA ILE A 567 11.88 -45.35 14.52
C ILE A 567 10.96 -44.71 13.48
N TYR A 568 10.01 -45.47 12.93
CA TYR A 568 9.09 -44.97 11.92
C TYR A 568 8.09 -43.96 12.48
N SER A 569 7.56 -44.21 13.68
CA SER A 569 6.70 -43.27 14.39
C SER A 569 7.44 -41.98 14.78
N PHE A 570 8.73 -42.05 15.10
CA PHE A 570 9.55 -40.86 15.32
C PHE A 570 9.74 -40.05 14.03
N LEU A 571 10.11 -40.74 12.95
CA LEU A 571 10.37 -40.11 11.65
C LEU A 571 9.11 -39.49 11.04
N SER A 572 7.96 -40.16 11.13
CA SER A 572 6.69 -39.62 10.61
C SER A 572 6.28 -38.34 11.31
N ARG A 573 6.37 -38.30 12.64
CA ARG A 573 6.13 -37.08 13.41
C ARG A 573 7.10 -35.98 13.01
N TYR A 574 8.41 -36.27 12.98
CA TYR A 574 9.41 -35.31 12.51
C TYR A 574 9.03 -34.69 11.15
N LEU A 575 8.60 -35.51 10.19
CA LEU A 575 8.17 -35.04 8.87
C LEU A 575 6.93 -34.14 8.95
N MET A 576 5.90 -34.52 9.71
CA MET A 576 4.68 -33.72 9.87
C MET A 576 4.97 -32.34 10.47
N TYR A 577 5.70 -32.28 11.59
CA TYR A 577 6.06 -31.01 12.23
C TYR A 577 7.01 -30.19 11.35
N SER A 578 7.97 -30.84 10.67
CA SER A 578 8.91 -30.14 9.77
C SER A 578 8.20 -29.48 8.58
N VAL A 579 7.14 -30.09 8.05
CA VAL A 579 6.32 -29.49 6.99
C VAL A 579 5.63 -28.22 7.49
N LEU A 580 5.10 -28.22 8.72
CA LEU A 580 4.50 -27.01 9.30
C LEU A 580 5.54 -25.89 9.47
N LEU A 581 6.72 -26.23 10.01
CA LEU A 581 7.82 -25.26 10.17
C LEU A 581 8.27 -24.69 8.80
N GLN A 582 8.35 -25.53 7.77
CA GLN A 582 8.69 -25.09 6.40
C GLN A 582 7.56 -24.29 5.72
N ALA A 583 6.31 -24.52 6.10
CA ALA A 583 5.16 -23.72 5.69
C ALA A 583 5.07 -22.37 6.44
N GLY A 584 6.09 -21.99 7.21
CA GLY A 584 6.17 -20.68 7.88
C GLY A 584 5.62 -20.65 9.31
N VAL A 585 5.09 -21.76 9.82
CA VAL A 585 4.59 -21.84 11.20
C VAL A 585 5.75 -21.69 12.17
N LYS A 586 5.74 -20.62 12.98
CA LYS A 586 6.79 -20.33 13.97
C LYS A 586 6.26 -20.59 15.38
N PRO A 587 6.66 -21.70 16.03
CA PRO A 587 6.25 -21.95 17.41
C PRO A 587 6.89 -20.92 18.35
N GLU A 588 6.10 -20.47 19.34
CA GLU A 588 6.61 -19.67 20.46
C GLU A 588 7.14 -20.58 21.56
N VAL A 589 6.54 -21.76 21.71
CA VAL A 589 7.04 -22.84 22.57
C VAL A 589 6.64 -24.19 21.98
N ALA A 590 7.46 -25.20 22.19
CA ALA A 590 7.11 -26.57 21.90
C ALA A 590 7.09 -27.40 23.19
N LYS A 591 6.08 -28.27 23.33
CA LYS A 591 5.87 -29.13 24.48
C LYS A 591 5.67 -30.56 24.00
N GLY A 592 6.13 -31.53 24.77
CA GLY A 592 5.95 -32.94 24.46
C GLY A 592 6.03 -33.76 25.72
N LYS A 593 5.49 -34.98 25.67
CA LYS A 593 5.58 -35.95 26.76
C LYS A 593 7.04 -36.41 26.93
N THR A 594 7.32 -37.17 28.00
CA THR A 594 8.68 -37.61 28.36
C THR A 594 9.37 -38.30 27.17
N ASN A 595 8.61 -39.07 26.38
CA ASN A 595 9.09 -39.81 25.20
C ASN A 595 9.37 -38.94 23.95
N ASP A 596 8.88 -37.69 23.90
CA ASP A 596 9.02 -36.79 22.74
C ASP A 596 10.07 -35.70 22.93
N THR A 597 10.75 -35.69 24.08
CA THR A 597 11.87 -34.77 24.36
C THR A 597 12.89 -34.79 23.22
N LEU A 598 13.27 -35.96 22.74
CA LEU A 598 14.25 -36.12 21.66
C LEU A 598 13.73 -35.54 20.33
N LEU A 599 12.44 -35.68 20.04
CA LEU A 599 11.82 -35.12 18.83
C LEU A 599 11.82 -33.59 18.88
N LEU A 600 11.47 -32.99 20.01
CA LEU A 600 11.48 -31.54 20.18
C LEU A 600 12.87 -30.95 20.04
N LEU A 601 13.88 -31.62 20.59
CA LEU A 601 15.28 -31.22 20.45
C LEU A 601 15.70 -31.23 18.97
N VAL A 602 15.27 -32.23 18.19
CA VAL A 602 15.53 -32.27 16.74
C VAL A 602 14.79 -31.15 16.01
N LEU A 603 13.51 -30.92 16.29
CA LEU A 603 12.70 -29.89 15.62
C LEU A 603 13.20 -28.47 15.91
N ALA A 604 13.72 -28.24 17.12
CA ALA A 604 14.35 -26.98 17.49
C ALA A 604 15.82 -26.88 17.04
N GLU A 605 16.33 -27.88 16.31
CA GLU A 605 17.70 -27.98 15.81
C GLU A 605 18.78 -27.98 16.90
N VAL A 606 18.46 -28.46 18.10
CA VAL A 606 19.43 -28.65 19.19
C VAL A 606 20.37 -29.81 18.90
N ILE A 607 19.84 -30.90 18.33
CA ILE A 607 20.56 -32.12 17.96
C ILE A 607 20.13 -32.53 16.54
N SER A 608 20.99 -33.24 15.82
CA SER A 608 20.65 -33.66 14.46
C SER A 608 19.66 -34.82 14.44
N LEU A 609 18.79 -34.86 13.42
CA LEU A 609 17.89 -36.00 13.19
C LEU A 609 18.65 -37.34 13.11
N LYS A 610 19.82 -37.33 12.46
CA LYS A 610 20.66 -38.52 12.27
C LYS A 610 21.14 -39.07 13.62
N GLU A 611 21.71 -38.23 14.48
CA GLU A 611 22.21 -38.65 15.80
C GLU A 611 21.08 -39.17 16.68
N SER A 612 19.91 -38.51 16.66
CA SER A 612 18.72 -38.96 17.39
C SER A 612 18.21 -40.32 16.94
N LEU A 613 18.16 -40.57 15.63
CA LEU A 613 17.74 -41.86 15.10
C LEU A 613 18.76 -42.96 15.41
N CYS A 614 20.06 -42.67 15.35
CA CYS A 614 21.10 -43.61 15.79
C CYS A 614 20.95 -43.95 17.27
N TYR A 615 20.64 -42.95 18.12
CA TYR A 615 20.39 -43.16 19.55
C TYR A 615 19.14 -44.02 19.82
N ILE A 616 18.07 -43.85 19.04
CA ILE A 616 16.87 -44.70 19.15
C ILE A 616 17.19 -46.14 18.70
N ALA A 617 18.03 -46.31 17.68
CA ALA A 617 18.42 -47.62 17.16
C ALA A 617 19.46 -48.34 18.04
N ASP A 618 20.35 -47.60 18.70
CA ASP A 618 21.39 -48.08 19.59
C ASP A 618 21.54 -47.12 20.78
N THR A 619 21.07 -47.56 21.95
CA THR A 619 21.06 -46.76 23.18
C THR A 619 22.46 -46.47 23.73
N GLN A 620 23.52 -47.12 23.20
CA GLN A 620 24.91 -46.79 23.54
C GLN A 620 25.49 -45.64 22.70
N TYR A 621 24.76 -45.13 21.70
CA TYR A 621 25.21 -44.03 20.86
C TYR A 621 25.32 -42.72 21.66
N SER A 622 26.44 -41.99 21.54
CA SER A 622 26.63 -40.69 22.20
C SER A 622 26.39 -39.53 21.24
N ILE A 623 25.58 -38.55 21.65
CA ILE A 623 25.37 -37.31 20.89
C ILE A 623 26.48 -36.32 21.27
N GLU A 624 27.31 -35.92 20.31
CA GLU A 624 28.49 -35.09 20.55
C GLU A 624 28.22 -33.59 20.35
N ASN A 625 27.36 -33.23 19.40
CA ASN A 625 27.10 -31.86 18.97
C ASN A 625 25.76 -31.36 19.48
N TYR A 626 25.76 -30.18 20.12
CA TYR A 626 24.55 -29.54 20.65
C TYR A 626 24.53 -28.07 20.23
N HIS A 627 23.36 -27.59 19.84
CA HIS A 627 23.13 -26.18 19.51
C HIS A 627 22.04 -25.59 20.41
N ALA A 628 21.98 -24.26 20.52
CA ALA A 628 20.86 -23.63 21.20
C ALA A 628 19.57 -23.83 20.38
N PRO A 629 18.41 -24.05 21.04
CA PRO A 629 17.17 -24.30 20.31
C PRO A 629 16.72 -23.04 19.56
N LYS A 630 16.18 -23.23 18.35
CA LYS A 630 15.56 -22.15 17.56
C LYS A 630 14.32 -21.56 18.22
N PHE A 631 13.61 -22.36 19.00
CA PHE A 631 12.43 -21.95 19.78
C PHE A 631 12.40 -22.66 21.14
N PRO A 632 11.84 -22.06 22.19
CA PRO A 632 11.76 -22.65 23.52
C PRO A 632 11.11 -24.05 23.54
N ILE A 633 11.65 -24.96 24.35
CA ILE A 633 11.13 -26.31 24.58
C ILE A 633 10.79 -26.47 26.07
N LEU A 634 9.55 -26.87 26.39
CA LEU A 634 9.15 -27.27 27.75
C LEU A 634 9.30 -28.78 27.91
N LEU A 635 10.13 -29.20 28.88
CA LEU A 635 10.33 -30.60 29.23
C LEU A 635 9.25 -31.08 30.20
N SER A 636 8.41 -32.02 29.79
CA SER A 636 7.30 -32.51 30.64
C SER A 636 7.74 -33.22 31.92
N SER A 637 8.94 -33.80 31.96
CA SER A 637 9.42 -34.58 33.11
C SER A 637 9.93 -33.72 34.27
N SER A 638 10.23 -32.44 34.03
CA SER A 638 10.86 -31.56 35.01
C SER A 638 10.25 -30.16 35.09
N ASP A 639 9.24 -29.86 34.25
CA ASP A 639 8.73 -28.51 33.97
C ASP A 639 9.83 -27.48 33.64
N ALA A 640 11.04 -27.95 33.29
CA ALA A 640 12.15 -27.11 32.91
C ALA A 640 11.95 -26.62 31.47
N VAL A 641 12.16 -25.33 31.25
CA VAL A 641 12.18 -24.77 29.89
C VAL A 641 13.60 -24.66 29.38
N ILE A 642 13.89 -25.37 28.29
CA ILE A 642 15.07 -25.12 27.47
C ILE A 642 14.74 -23.94 26.57
N ASP A 643 15.26 -22.78 26.91
CA ASP A 643 14.98 -21.59 26.13
C ASP A 643 15.89 -21.45 24.92
N SER A 644 15.34 -20.78 23.90
CA SER A 644 16.13 -20.21 22.81
C SER A 644 17.01 -19.06 23.31
N TYR A 645 17.74 -18.40 22.41
CA TYR A 645 18.61 -17.28 22.76
C TYR A 645 17.88 -16.23 23.61
N ARG A 646 18.35 -16.03 24.84
CA ARG A 646 17.78 -15.12 25.83
C ARG A 646 18.61 -13.86 25.96
N VAL A 647 17.93 -12.71 26.11
CA VAL A 647 18.57 -11.49 26.59
C VAL A 647 18.59 -11.52 28.12
N SER A 648 19.79 -11.63 28.69
CA SER A 648 20.02 -11.59 30.14
C SER A 648 20.59 -10.23 30.56
N SER A 649 20.50 -9.91 31.85
CA SER A 649 21.21 -8.75 32.42
C SER A 649 22.72 -8.84 32.22
N ALA A 650 23.28 -10.05 32.23
CA ALA A 650 24.69 -10.30 31.90
C ALA A 650 25.00 -9.97 30.42
N TYR A 651 24.07 -10.27 29.51
CA TYR A 651 24.22 -9.95 28.10
C TYR A 651 24.14 -8.43 27.84
N ILE A 652 23.15 -7.74 28.41
CA ILE A 652 23.09 -6.27 28.35
C ILE A 652 24.37 -5.66 28.97
N SER A 653 24.84 -6.21 30.09
CA SER A 653 26.10 -5.78 30.71
C SER A 653 27.28 -5.97 29.76
N HIS A 654 27.32 -7.08 29.02
CA HIS A 654 28.34 -7.34 28.01
C HIS A 654 28.27 -6.33 26.86
N LEU A 655 27.09 -6.05 26.31
CA LEU A 655 26.90 -5.02 25.26
C LEU A 655 27.38 -3.64 25.72
N LEU A 656 27.00 -3.24 26.94
CA LEU A 656 27.39 -1.95 27.51
C LEU A 656 28.90 -1.85 27.78
N LYS A 657 29.53 -2.95 28.24
CA LYS A 657 30.97 -2.99 28.56
C LYS A 657 31.87 -3.13 27.31
N SER A 658 31.37 -3.72 26.23
CA SER A 658 32.13 -3.95 25.00
C SER A 658 32.26 -2.69 24.12
N GLY A 659 31.60 -1.59 24.52
CA GLY A 659 31.73 -0.29 23.90
C GLY A 659 30.68 -0.06 22.82
N VAL A 660 29.73 0.84 23.10
CA VAL A 660 28.58 1.15 22.21
C VAL A 660 28.94 2.09 21.07
N PHE A 661 29.94 2.94 21.24
CA PHE A 661 30.32 3.95 20.25
C PHE A 661 31.56 3.53 19.48
N ARG A 662 31.63 3.86 18.20
CA ARG A 662 32.82 3.59 17.37
C ARG A 662 34.04 4.37 17.83
N SER A 663 33.86 5.62 18.26
CA SER A 663 34.92 6.47 18.78
C SER A 663 34.39 7.57 19.71
N LYS A 664 35.30 8.20 20.45
CA LYS A 664 34.99 9.36 21.31
C LYS A 664 34.59 10.60 20.50
N ALA A 665 35.07 10.75 19.26
CA ALA A 665 34.70 11.85 18.37
C ALA A 665 33.24 11.71 17.88
N ASN A 666 32.82 10.48 17.53
CA ASN A 666 31.44 10.18 17.15
C ASN A 666 30.45 10.54 18.26
N LEU A 667 30.82 10.29 19.51
CA LEU A 667 30.02 10.65 20.67
C LEU A 667 29.83 12.18 20.79
N GLN A 668 30.90 12.97 20.58
CA GLN A 668 30.83 14.43 20.65
C GLN A 668 29.96 15.03 19.54
N GLU A 669 30.14 14.54 18.30
CA GLU A 669 29.33 14.97 17.15
C GLU A 669 27.85 14.64 17.34
N LEU A 670 27.54 13.48 17.91
CA LEU A 670 26.16 13.07 18.18
C LEU A 670 25.51 13.95 19.27
N ILE A 671 26.23 14.30 20.33
CA ILE A 671 25.75 15.23 21.36
C ILE A 671 25.49 16.62 20.76
N GLN A 672 26.35 17.09 19.86
CA GLN A 672 26.17 18.37 19.18
C GLN A 672 24.91 18.39 18.31
N ASN A 673 24.74 17.39 17.44
CA ASN A 673 23.56 17.26 16.59
C ASN A 673 22.26 17.14 17.40
N PHE A 674 22.32 16.41 18.51
CA PHE A 674 21.21 16.29 19.44
C PHE A 674 20.82 17.65 20.02
N ASN A 675 21.78 18.43 20.52
CA ASN A 675 21.52 19.75 21.09
C ASN A 675 20.90 20.71 20.07
N THR A 676 21.45 20.76 18.86
CA THR A 676 20.89 21.57 17.77
C THR A 676 19.43 21.19 17.47
N LEU A 677 19.12 19.89 17.39
CA LEU A 677 17.74 19.46 17.17
C LEU A 677 16.83 19.76 18.36
N TYR A 678 17.34 19.66 19.60
CA TYR A 678 16.57 19.95 20.79
C TYR A 678 16.23 21.44 20.92
N ASP A 679 17.16 22.32 20.57
CA ASP A 679 16.96 23.77 20.63
C ASP A 679 16.02 24.27 19.54
N HIS A 680 16.03 23.63 18.36
CA HIS A 680 15.32 24.13 17.17
C HIS A 680 14.12 23.31 16.71
N SER A 681 13.88 22.11 17.27
CA SER A 681 12.74 21.26 16.89
C SER A 681 11.80 20.92 18.04
N GLU A 682 10.58 21.42 17.96
CA GLU A 682 9.51 21.09 18.93
C GLU A 682 9.12 19.60 18.91
N GLY A 683 9.09 18.99 17.73
CA GLY A 683 8.79 17.57 17.58
C GLY A 683 9.85 16.68 18.22
N PHE A 684 11.12 17.10 18.16
CA PHE A 684 12.20 16.41 18.84
C PHE A 684 12.12 16.57 20.36
N ARG A 685 11.85 17.80 20.84
CA ARG A 685 11.67 18.08 22.27
C ARG A 685 10.60 17.21 22.92
N ARG A 686 9.45 17.00 22.25
CA ARG A 686 8.37 16.12 22.74
C ARG A 686 8.84 14.67 22.94
N LEU A 687 9.65 14.12 22.04
CA LEU A 687 10.19 12.76 22.13
C LEU A 687 11.24 12.59 23.23
N THR A 688 11.88 13.68 23.65
CA THR A 688 12.91 13.68 24.70
C THR A 688 12.35 14.01 26.08
N ALA A 689 11.12 14.53 26.16
CA ALA A 689 10.45 14.88 27.42
C ALA A 689 10.19 13.67 28.34
N GLU A 690 10.12 12.47 27.76
CA GLU A 690 9.93 11.21 28.50
C GLU A 690 11.22 10.73 29.22
N LEU A 691 12.38 11.35 28.96
CA LEU A 691 13.67 10.98 29.54
C LEU A 691 13.91 11.70 30.88
N VAL A 692 13.24 11.25 31.95
CA VAL A 692 13.42 11.77 33.32
C VAL A 692 13.96 10.69 34.25
N ILE A 693 14.98 11.00 35.06
CA ILE A 693 15.51 10.10 36.10
C ILE A 693 15.81 10.84 37.39
N GLU A 694 15.25 10.38 38.52
CA GLU A 694 15.58 10.90 39.87
C GLU A 694 15.50 12.44 39.91
N ASP A 695 14.43 13.00 39.36
CA ASP A 695 14.16 14.44 39.29
C ASP A 695 15.17 15.27 38.45
N ILE A 696 16.09 14.58 37.76
CA ILE A 696 16.98 15.17 36.75
C ILE A 696 16.30 15.02 35.39
N THR A 697 15.86 16.14 34.85
CA THR A 697 15.41 16.23 33.46
C THR A 697 16.60 16.18 32.52
N PHE A 698 16.38 15.78 31.26
CA PHE A 698 17.42 15.83 30.24
C PHE A 698 18.07 17.23 30.12
N ASN A 699 17.28 18.29 30.32
CA ASN A 699 17.74 19.68 30.32
C ASN A 699 18.74 19.98 31.43
N SER A 700 18.49 19.50 32.65
CA SER A 700 19.42 19.71 33.75
C SER A 700 20.70 18.89 33.60
N TRP A 701 20.65 17.75 32.89
CA TRP A 701 21.83 16.93 32.57
C TRP A 701 22.80 17.59 31.58
N LEU A 702 22.31 18.20 30.50
CA LEU A 702 23.17 18.89 29.52
C LEU A 702 24.00 20.02 30.15
N GLY A 703 23.51 20.63 31.23
CA GLY A 703 24.21 21.66 32.00
C GLY A 703 25.23 21.14 33.02
N PHE A 704 25.30 19.83 33.29
CA PHE A 704 26.18 19.27 34.32
C PHE A 704 27.64 19.17 33.83
N LYS A 705 28.54 19.98 34.39
CA LYS A 705 29.99 19.82 34.20
C LYS A 705 30.49 18.62 35.01
N LYS A 706 31.16 17.66 34.32
CA LYS A 706 31.89 16.48 34.83
C LYS A 706 31.87 16.30 36.36
N SER A 707 30.92 15.51 36.85
CA SER A 707 30.94 14.98 38.21
C SER A 707 31.83 13.73 38.26
N THR A 708 32.86 13.73 39.11
CA THR A 708 33.82 12.62 39.32
C THR A 708 33.28 11.47 40.19
N LYS A 709 31.99 11.52 40.55
CA LYS A 709 31.35 10.46 41.36
C LYS A 709 30.82 9.34 40.46
N LYS A 710 31.19 8.09 40.74
CA LYS A 710 30.79 6.86 40.01
C LYS A 710 29.27 6.74 39.74
N LYS A 711 28.42 7.21 40.67
CA LYS A 711 26.95 7.27 40.47
C LYS A 711 26.56 8.13 39.26
N TYR A 712 27.26 9.24 39.04
CA TYR A 712 26.97 10.16 37.95
C TYR A 712 27.44 9.62 36.60
N GLU A 713 28.57 8.94 36.49
CA GLU A 713 29.01 8.33 35.22
C GLU A 713 27.95 7.38 34.62
N MET A 714 27.27 6.60 35.47
CA MET A 714 26.21 5.68 35.04
C MET A 714 24.92 6.42 34.62
N LEU A 715 24.57 7.51 35.31
CA LEU A 715 23.50 8.43 34.90
C LEU A 715 23.79 9.09 33.54
N HIS A 716 25.05 9.49 33.30
CA HIS A 716 25.46 10.08 32.01
C HIS A 716 25.34 9.09 30.87
N GLN A 717 25.73 7.83 31.09
CA GLN A 717 25.58 6.78 30.08
C GLN A 717 24.10 6.57 29.75
N TYR A 718 23.23 6.44 30.74
CA TYR A 718 21.79 6.24 30.50
C TYR A 718 21.15 7.38 29.69
N MET A 719 21.40 8.63 30.08
CA MET A 719 20.80 9.80 29.42
C MET A 719 21.26 9.89 27.97
N LEU A 720 22.55 9.66 27.74
CA LEU A 720 23.13 9.58 26.41
C LEU A 720 22.44 8.49 25.54
N PHE A 721 22.19 7.30 26.10
CA PHE A 721 21.45 6.24 25.41
C PHE A 721 20.01 6.62 25.08
N GLY A 722 19.29 7.21 26.04
CA GLY A 722 17.94 7.72 25.84
C GLY A 722 17.89 8.75 24.72
N GLY A 723 18.85 9.68 24.70
CA GLY A 723 18.97 10.70 23.66
C GLY A 723 19.24 10.11 22.28
N ILE A 724 20.13 9.12 22.17
CA ILE A 724 20.38 8.41 20.90
C ILE A 724 19.12 7.71 20.41
N LEU A 725 18.40 7.01 21.29
CA LEU A 725 17.16 6.33 20.93
C LEU A 725 16.10 7.34 20.43
N SER A 726 15.97 8.49 21.08
CA SER A 726 15.08 9.57 20.63
C SER A 726 15.52 10.14 19.28
N LEU A 727 16.83 10.31 19.05
CA LEU A 727 17.40 10.76 17.77
C LEU A 727 17.09 9.77 16.65
N VAL A 728 17.31 8.47 16.87
CA VAL A 728 16.99 7.41 15.91
C VAL A 728 15.49 7.41 15.59
N LYS A 729 14.63 7.42 16.62
CA LYS A 729 13.16 7.49 16.43
C LYS A 729 12.72 8.72 15.64
N TYR A 730 13.30 9.88 15.93
CA TYR A 730 12.96 11.13 15.28
C TYR A 730 13.40 11.18 13.82
N THR A 731 14.65 10.76 13.57
CA THR A 731 15.28 10.83 12.25
C THR A 731 14.80 9.74 11.29
N ARG A 732 14.21 8.65 11.82
CA ARG A 732 13.54 7.62 11.04
C ARG A 732 12.36 8.13 10.22
N LYS A 733 11.64 9.17 10.69
CA LYS A 733 10.60 9.86 9.90
C LYS A 733 11.14 10.41 8.58
N TRP A 734 12.44 10.67 8.51
CA TRP A 734 13.14 11.19 7.35
C TRP A 734 14.10 10.19 6.71
N GLY A 735 14.07 8.92 7.14
CA GLY A 735 14.91 7.85 6.57
C GLY A 735 16.41 7.96 6.88
N ILE A 736 16.83 8.81 7.81
CA ILE A 736 18.25 9.00 8.13
C ILE A 736 18.68 7.96 9.19
N ARG A 737 19.59 7.05 8.82
CA ARG A 737 20.12 6.02 9.73
C ARG A 737 21.34 6.52 10.50
N TYR A 738 21.10 7.20 11.61
CA TYR A 738 22.17 7.68 12.49
C TYR A 738 22.98 6.50 13.10
N GLU A 739 22.35 5.36 13.40
CA GLU A 739 23.02 4.25 14.08
C GLU A 739 24.27 3.73 13.34
N GLU A 740 24.25 3.64 12.01
CA GLU A 740 25.35 3.07 11.22
C GLU A 740 26.62 3.94 11.22
N LYS A 741 26.48 5.26 11.43
CA LYS A 741 27.62 6.19 11.48
C LYS A 741 28.27 6.24 12.86
N TYR A 742 27.47 6.23 13.93
CA TYR A 742 27.95 6.57 15.28
C TYR A 742 28.12 5.36 16.22
N LEU A 743 27.37 4.27 15.99
CA LEU A 743 27.33 3.12 16.89
C LEU A 743 28.24 1.97 16.40
N SER A 744 28.86 1.25 17.35
CA SER A 744 29.56 -0.01 17.11
C SER A 744 28.55 -1.14 16.83
N SER A 745 29.01 -2.33 16.45
CA SER A 745 28.15 -3.52 16.32
C SER A 745 27.35 -3.78 17.61
N TYR A 746 28.00 -3.65 18.78
CA TYR A 746 27.35 -3.78 20.10
C TYR A 746 26.29 -2.69 20.35
N GLY A 747 26.56 -1.45 19.92
CA GLY A 747 25.61 -0.34 20.06
C GLY A 747 24.40 -0.47 19.14
N ILE A 748 24.60 -0.90 17.90
CA ILE A 748 23.52 -1.20 16.94
C ILE A 748 22.64 -2.32 17.48
N GLU A 749 23.25 -3.38 18.03
CA GLU A 749 22.53 -4.50 18.61
C GLU A 749 21.68 -4.06 19.83
N LEU A 750 22.26 -3.26 20.73
CA LEU A 750 21.53 -2.72 21.89
C LEU A 750 20.34 -1.84 21.48
N ILE A 751 20.51 -0.94 20.51
CA ILE A 751 19.43 -0.09 19.99
C ILE A 751 18.37 -0.94 19.30
N SER A 752 18.77 -1.93 18.51
CA SER A 752 17.84 -2.87 17.87
C SER A 752 16.96 -3.59 18.90
N LEU A 753 17.54 -4.06 20.00
CA LEU A 753 16.79 -4.70 21.09
C LEU A 753 15.77 -3.76 21.76
N LEU A 754 16.08 -2.46 21.86
CA LEU A 754 15.17 -1.44 22.39
C LEU A 754 14.04 -1.10 21.41
N GLU A 755 14.35 -0.99 20.11
CA GLU A 755 13.36 -0.73 19.06
C GLU A 755 12.37 -1.87 18.88
N ASP A 756 12.87 -3.11 18.95
CA ASP A 756 12.05 -4.32 18.82
C ASP A 756 11.24 -4.60 20.10
N ASN A 757 11.34 -3.74 21.12
CA ASN A 757 10.73 -3.89 22.44
C ASN A 757 11.08 -5.24 23.11
N ILE A 758 12.26 -5.77 22.82
CA ILE A 758 12.84 -6.94 23.50
C ILE A 758 13.34 -6.50 24.88
N ILE A 759 13.96 -5.32 24.94
CA ILE A 759 14.33 -4.67 26.20
C ILE A 759 13.74 -3.25 26.20
N ASN A 760 13.62 -2.63 27.37
CA ASN A 760 13.19 -1.25 27.50
C ASN A 760 14.26 -0.46 28.26
N MET A 761 14.08 0.86 28.36
CA MET A 761 15.04 1.69 29.06
C MET A 761 15.14 1.36 30.56
N SER A 762 14.08 0.88 31.22
CA SER A 762 14.19 0.49 32.64
C SER A 762 15.13 -0.71 32.86
N HIS A 763 15.20 -1.65 31.91
CA HIS A 763 16.17 -2.74 31.93
C HIS A 763 17.63 -2.23 31.83
N VAL A 764 17.89 -1.29 30.91
CA VAL A 764 19.22 -0.65 30.78
C VAL A 764 19.59 0.08 32.06
N LYS A 765 18.62 0.77 32.70
CA LYS A 765 18.80 1.46 33.98
C LYS A 765 19.25 0.51 35.09
N ALA A 766 18.57 -0.62 35.23
CA ALA A 766 18.83 -1.60 36.28
C ALA A 766 20.24 -2.19 36.14
N VAL A 767 20.64 -2.56 34.93
CA VAL A 767 21.98 -3.10 34.64
C VAL A 767 23.07 -2.07 34.93
N LEU A 768 22.86 -0.80 34.55
CA LEU A 768 23.81 0.26 34.84
C LEU A 768 23.98 0.48 36.34
N ARG A 769 22.93 0.34 37.17
CA ARG A 769 23.03 0.65 38.61
C ARG A 769 23.77 -0.38 39.44
N ASN A 770 24.10 -1.56 38.89
CA ASN A 770 24.60 -2.69 39.65
C ASN A 770 23.68 -3.07 40.85
N GLU A 771 22.45 -2.54 40.86
CA GLU A 771 21.36 -2.99 41.71
C GLU A 771 21.09 -4.40 41.25
N GLY A 772 21.45 -5.40 42.05
CA GLY A 772 21.33 -6.81 41.71
C GLY A 772 19.91 -7.11 41.27
N TYR A 773 19.67 -6.99 39.97
CA TYR A 773 18.39 -7.28 39.34
C TYR A 773 18.27 -8.80 39.37
N ASN A 774 17.82 -9.30 40.53
CA ASN A 774 17.43 -10.69 40.75
C ASN A 774 16.08 -10.88 40.05
N GLY A 775 16.15 -10.93 38.72
CA GLY A 775 15.01 -11.07 37.84
C GLY A 775 15.50 -11.64 36.52
N THR A 776 15.64 -12.96 36.53
CA THR A 776 15.98 -13.83 35.40
C THR A 776 15.22 -13.47 34.13
N VAL A 777 15.97 -13.21 33.04
CA VAL A 777 15.51 -13.07 31.65
C VAL A 777 14.69 -11.81 31.38
N ILE A 778 15.25 -10.93 30.55
CA ILE A 778 14.67 -9.61 30.28
C ILE A 778 13.49 -9.70 29.32
N LYS A 779 13.58 -10.62 28.33
CA LYS A 779 12.48 -11.13 27.51
C LYS A 779 13.04 -12.26 26.63
N ARG A 780 12.18 -13.21 26.23
CA ARG A 780 12.49 -14.09 25.09
C ARG A 780 12.43 -13.27 23.81
N ILE A 781 13.28 -13.59 22.83
CA ILE A 781 13.15 -13.02 21.49
C ILE A 781 12.11 -13.85 20.75
N PRO A 782 10.96 -13.28 20.36
CA PRO A 782 10.00 -13.98 19.52
C PRO A 782 10.68 -14.44 18.23
N THR A 783 10.34 -15.63 17.75
CA THR A 783 10.90 -16.19 16.50
C THR A 783 10.68 -15.25 15.29
N SER A 784 9.62 -14.43 15.33
CA SER A 784 9.32 -13.39 14.34
C SER A 784 10.25 -12.18 14.38
N GLN A 785 10.93 -11.94 15.50
CA GLN A 785 11.80 -10.79 15.76
C GLN A 785 13.28 -11.16 15.82
N TYR A 786 13.66 -12.38 15.41
CA TYR A 786 15.07 -12.73 15.22
C TYR A 786 15.68 -11.86 14.11
N LYS A 787 16.17 -10.67 14.47
CA LYS A 787 17.22 -10.02 13.70
C LYS A 787 18.50 -10.86 13.84
N ASN A 788 19.46 -10.63 12.97
CA ASN A 788 20.75 -11.29 13.01
C ASN A 788 21.62 -10.69 14.15
N TYR A 789 21.24 -10.96 15.41
CA TYR A 789 21.88 -10.50 16.64
C TYR A 789 23.21 -11.24 16.88
N SER A 790 24.24 -10.92 16.09
CA SER A 790 25.49 -11.67 16.04
C SER A 790 26.20 -11.79 17.39
N GLU A 791 26.12 -10.77 18.25
CA GLU A 791 26.80 -10.80 19.55
C GLU A 791 26.01 -11.64 20.58
N LEU A 792 24.67 -11.64 20.50
CA LEU A 792 23.83 -12.50 21.33
C LEU A 792 24.11 -13.98 21.08
N TYR A 793 24.28 -14.35 19.81
CA TYR A 793 24.57 -15.73 19.42
C TYR A 793 25.89 -16.21 20.02
N ARG A 794 26.95 -15.40 19.92
CA ARG A 794 28.28 -15.71 20.48
C ARG A 794 28.28 -15.79 22.01
N PHE A 795 27.56 -14.90 22.68
CA PHE A 795 27.55 -14.83 24.14
C PHE A 795 26.86 -16.04 24.81
N ASN A 796 25.80 -16.58 24.19
CA ASN A 796 24.95 -17.62 24.77
C ASN A 796 25.34 -19.07 24.40
N GLU A 797 26.31 -19.28 23.52
CA GLU A 797 26.68 -20.61 23.01
C GLU A 797 27.22 -21.54 24.13
N ALA A 798 28.13 -21.07 24.96
CA ALA A 798 28.82 -21.91 25.97
C ALA A 798 27.95 -22.33 27.16
N SER A 799 27.02 -21.48 27.60
CA SER A 799 26.13 -21.75 28.75
C SER A 799 24.99 -22.69 28.37
N THR A 800 24.48 -22.54 27.14
CA THR A 800 23.40 -23.36 26.58
C THR A 800 23.86 -24.81 26.39
N VAL A 801 25.05 -25.05 25.81
CA VAL A 801 25.60 -26.41 25.62
C VAL A 801 25.77 -27.15 26.95
N LYS A 802 26.27 -26.49 28.00
CA LYS A 802 26.47 -27.11 29.33
C LYS A 802 25.14 -27.46 30.02
N THR A 803 24.11 -26.64 29.82
CA THR A 803 22.78 -26.83 30.41
C THR A 803 22.00 -27.92 29.67
N LEU A 804 22.10 -27.92 28.33
CA LEU A 804 21.52 -28.95 27.46
C LEU A 804 22.07 -30.35 27.77
N LYS A 805 23.40 -30.49 27.86
CA LYS A 805 24.03 -31.76 28.23
C LYS A 805 23.48 -32.31 29.55
N ARG A 806 23.40 -31.47 30.59
CA ARG A 806 22.84 -31.86 31.90
C ARG A 806 21.35 -32.26 31.85
N LEU A 807 20.53 -31.51 31.10
CA LEU A 807 19.08 -31.79 31.01
C LEU A 807 18.80 -33.06 30.20
N ILE A 808 19.60 -33.33 29.16
CA ILE A 808 19.51 -34.55 28.35
C ILE A 808 20.03 -35.76 29.16
N GLU A 809 21.13 -35.62 29.87
CA GLU A 809 21.65 -36.65 30.78
C GLU A 809 20.67 -36.96 31.93
N ALA A 810 19.95 -35.95 32.45
CA ALA A 810 18.95 -36.14 33.49
C ALA A 810 17.68 -36.84 32.99
N SER A 811 17.23 -36.55 31.77
CA SER A 811 16.03 -37.17 31.18
C SER A 811 16.24 -38.64 30.76
N GLN A 812 17.49 -39.09 30.63
CA GLN A 812 17.86 -40.49 30.39
C GLN A 812 17.57 -41.42 31.58
N SER A 813 17.32 -40.88 32.79
CA SER A 813 17.17 -41.65 34.03
C SER A 813 15.72 -42.02 34.41
N SER A 814 14.70 -41.53 33.68
CA SER A 814 13.28 -41.79 33.98
C SER A 814 12.48 -42.18 32.72
N LEU A 815 12.82 -43.32 32.12
CA LEU A 815 12.15 -43.85 30.93
C LEU A 815 10.96 -44.79 31.22
N ASP A 816 10.63 -45.00 32.50
CA ASP A 816 9.35 -45.60 32.88
C ASP A 816 8.40 -44.49 33.30
N LEU A 817 7.23 -44.43 32.66
CA LEU A 817 5.95 -44.27 33.34
C LEU A 817 4.82 -44.37 32.30
N ASP A 818 4.03 -45.42 32.48
CA ASP A 818 2.69 -45.59 31.97
C ASP A 818 1.74 -44.46 32.44
N GLU A 819 0.57 -44.45 31.79
CA GLU A 819 -0.71 -43.86 32.17
C GLU A 819 -1.16 -42.57 31.45
N THR A 820 -2.17 -42.82 30.62
CA THR A 820 -3.41 -42.07 30.44
C THR A 820 -3.55 -40.77 31.24
N ASN A 821 -3.51 -39.64 30.53
CA ASN A 821 -4.47 -38.58 30.78
C ASN A 821 -4.92 -37.95 29.47
N SER A 822 -6.25 -37.89 29.35
CA SER A 822 -7.00 -37.50 28.17
C SER A 822 -6.75 -36.05 27.79
N ILE A 823 -6.85 -35.81 26.48
CA ILE A 823 -6.76 -34.53 25.76
C ILE A 823 -7.66 -33.42 26.35
N GLU A 824 -8.59 -33.73 27.25
CA GLU A 824 -9.48 -32.78 27.92
C GLU A 824 -8.80 -31.80 28.89
N HIS A 825 -7.63 -32.13 29.45
CA HIS A 825 -6.91 -31.18 30.32
C HIS A 825 -6.16 -30.09 29.53
N TYR A 826 -5.83 -30.36 28.25
CA TYR A 826 -5.09 -29.43 27.39
C TYR A 826 -5.94 -28.25 26.90
N LEU A 827 -7.27 -28.42 26.80
CA LEU A 827 -8.21 -27.36 26.43
C LEU A 827 -8.52 -26.37 27.57
N LYS A 828 -8.05 -26.62 28.80
CA LYS A 828 -8.32 -25.75 29.96
C LYS A 828 -7.30 -24.62 30.15
N LEU A 829 -6.07 -24.76 29.66
CA LEU A 829 -5.02 -23.74 29.76
C LEU A 829 -5.13 -22.63 28.69
N THR A 830 -5.86 -22.88 27.60
CA THR A 830 -6.16 -21.88 26.55
C THR A 830 -7.23 -20.86 26.97
N LYS A 831 -7.78 -20.96 28.19
CA LYS A 831 -8.78 -20.03 28.72
C LYS A 831 -8.23 -18.67 29.19
N GLN A 832 -6.93 -18.41 29.09
CA GLN A 832 -6.36 -17.07 29.34
C GLN A 832 -5.98 -16.28 28.08
N GLY A 833 -6.32 -16.80 26.89
CA GLY A 833 -6.40 -16.02 25.65
C GLY A 833 -5.18 -16.15 24.73
N ARG A 834 -5.41 -16.76 23.55
CA ARG A 834 -4.62 -16.67 22.31
C ARG A 834 -3.37 -17.57 22.14
N SER A 835 -3.41 -18.82 22.60
CA SER A 835 -2.47 -19.86 22.13
C SER A 835 -3.17 -20.88 21.23
N LEU A 836 -2.50 -21.32 20.17
CA LEU A 836 -2.92 -22.34 19.21
C LEU A 836 -2.18 -23.65 19.44
N LEU A 837 -2.92 -24.72 19.75
CA LEU A 837 -2.33 -26.05 19.94
C LEU A 837 -2.40 -26.86 18.65
N PHE A 838 -1.25 -27.29 18.13
CA PHE A 838 -1.24 -28.31 17.08
C PHE A 838 -1.30 -29.73 17.67
N SER A 839 -2.21 -30.56 17.16
CA SER A 839 -2.24 -32.01 17.33
C SER A 839 -2.39 -32.66 15.94
N SER A 840 -1.65 -33.72 15.70
CA SER A 840 -1.50 -34.48 14.44
C SER A 840 -2.76 -35.17 13.90
N ARG A 841 -3.94 -34.86 14.46
CA ARG A 841 -5.24 -35.48 14.10
C ARG A 841 -5.92 -34.86 12.89
N LEU A 842 -5.50 -33.66 12.49
CA LEU A 842 -6.03 -32.94 11.33
C LEU A 842 -5.14 -33.15 10.11
N SER A 843 -5.69 -32.98 8.92
CA SER A 843 -4.88 -32.88 7.70
C SER A 843 -3.97 -31.65 7.74
N LEU A 844 -2.92 -31.65 6.92
CA LEU A 844 -2.01 -30.52 6.77
C LEU A 844 -2.77 -29.22 6.44
N ILE A 845 -3.70 -29.29 5.48
CA ILE A 845 -4.37 -28.10 4.98
C ILE A 845 -5.41 -27.54 5.97
N GLU A 846 -6.13 -28.41 6.69
CA GLU A 846 -7.03 -28.01 7.78
C GLU A 846 -6.26 -27.31 8.91
N THR A 847 -5.08 -27.84 9.25
CA THR A 847 -4.19 -27.26 10.27
C THR A 847 -3.72 -25.87 9.86
N LEU A 848 -3.13 -25.75 8.65
CA LEU A 848 -2.61 -24.48 8.16
C LEU A 848 -3.71 -23.43 7.98
N GLY A 849 -4.88 -23.85 7.51
CA GLY A 849 -6.04 -22.97 7.38
C GLY A 849 -6.51 -22.40 8.72
N THR A 850 -6.62 -23.26 9.74
CA THR A 850 -6.98 -22.84 11.11
C THR A 850 -5.97 -21.86 11.69
N PHE A 851 -4.67 -22.13 11.50
CA PHE A 851 -3.60 -21.23 11.95
C PHE A 851 -3.65 -19.89 11.24
N TRP A 852 -3.89 -19.93 9.94
CA TRP A 852 -4.00 -18.74 9.13
C TRP A 852 -5.17 -17.83 9.55
N GLU A 853 -6.36 -18.38 9.75
CA GLU A 853 -7.54 -17.62 10.20
C GLU A 853 -7.32 -16.91 11.54
N LEU A 854 -6.50 -17.50 12.40
CA LEU A 854 -6.15 -16.99 13.72
C LEU A 854 -4.93 -16.07 13.73
N GLY A 855 -4.41 -15.70 12.55
CA GLY A 855 -3.38 -14.67 12.42
C GLY A 855 -1.94 -15.18 12.31
N VAL A 856 -1.73 -16.49 12.13
CA VAL A 856 -0.41 -17.01 11.77
C VAL A 856 -0.16 -16.75 10.29
N ASP A 857 0.99 -16.21 9.93
CA ASP A 857 1.36 -16.02 8.52
C ASP A 857 1.88 -17.33 7.95
N ILE A 858 1.25 -17.79 6.86
CA ILE A 858 1.58 -19.06 6.19
C ILE A 858 2.29 -18.78 4.87
N GLU A 859 3.37 -19.50 4.62
CA GLU A 859 4.13 -19.46 3.36
C GLU A 859 3.47 -20.35 2.31
N TRP A 860 2.31 -19.91 1.80
CA TRP A 860 1.50 -20.69 0.86
C TRP A 860 2.24 -21.13 -0.41
N ASN A 861 3.25 -20.39 -0.85
CA ASN A 861 4.11 -20.76 -2.00
C ASN A 861 4.82 -22.11 -1.80
N TYR A 862 5.03 -22.54 -0.56
CA TYR A 862 5.57 -23.88 -0.26
C TYR A 862 4.58 -25.00 -0.64
N LEU A 863 3.28 -24.76 -0.50
CA LEU A 863 2.21 -25.70 -0.87
C LEU A 863 1.73 -25.54 -2.32
N PHE A 864 1.72 -24.29 -2.81
CA PHE A 864 1.34 -23.92 -4.17
C PHE A 864 2.49 -23.23 -4.90
N PRO A 865 3.56 -23.95 -5.29
CA PRO A 865 4.62 -23.37 -6.11
C PRO A 865 4.05 -22.83 -7.42
N ARG A 866 4.56 -21.69 -7.90
CA ARG A 866 4.04 -21.01 -9.11
C ARG A 866 3.98 -21.90 -10.36
N GLU A 867 4.79 -22.95 -10.43
CA GLU A 867 4.83 -23.90 -11.55
C GLU A 867 3.70 -24.94 -11.53
N THR A 868 2.96 -25.08 -10.42
CA THR A 868 1.96 -26.13 -10.27
C THR A 868 0.56 -25.69 -10.68
N TYR A 869 0.30 -24.40 -10.88
CA TYR A 869 -1.01 -23.89 -11.29
C TYR A 869 -0.93 -23.02 -12.55
N ASN A 870 -2.02 -23.00 -13.30
CA ASN A 870 -2.21 -22.12 -14.43
C ASN A 870 -2.76 -20.78 -13.94
N HIS A 871 -2.37 -19.70 -14.59
CA HIS A 871 -2.94 -18.40 -14.28
C HIS A 871 -4.44 -18.37 -14.61
N LYS A 872 -5.25 -17.85 -13.68
CA LYS A 872 -6.69 -17.63 -13.85
C LYS A 872 -7.04 -16.20 -13.46
N ASP A 873 -8.01 -15.63 -14.16
CA ASP A 873 -8.68 -14.42 -13.72
C ASP A 873 -9.43 -14.71 -12.42
N ILE A 874 -9.22 -13.87 -11.41
CA ILE A 874 -9.83 -14.01 -10.08
C ILE A 874 -10.45 -12.69 -9.66
N PRO A 875 -11.50 -12.69 -8.82
CA PRO A 875 -12.12 -11.47 -8.32
C PRO A 875 -11.10 -10.52 -7.66
N GLY A 876 -11.25 -9.22 -7.91
CA GLY A 876 -10.44 -8.16 -7.32
C GLY A 876 -10.62 -8.00 -5.81
N TYR A 877 -9.97 -6.99 -5.22
CA TYR A 877 -10.25 -6.58 -3.84
C TYR A 877 -11.60 -5.87 -3.74
N VAL A 878 -12.36 -6.12 -2.67
CA VAL A 878 -13.63 -5.45 -2.39
C VAL A 878 -13.38 -4.29 -1.43
N PHE A 879 -13.50 -3.07 -1.95
CA PHE A 879 -13.27 -1.83 -1.21
C PHE A 879 -14.52 -1.39 -0.45
N GLU A 880 -14.38 -1.01 0.83
CA GLU A 880 -15.45 -0.42 1.64
C GLU A 880 -15.52 1.08 1.34
N ARG A 881 -16.17 1.43 0.23
CA ARG A 881 -16.18 2.80 -0.25
C ARG A 881 -17.21 3.64 0.49
N GLN A 882 -16.83 4.89 0.75
CA GLN A 882 -17.73 5.94 1.22
C GLN A 882 -17.56 7.21 0.38
N SER A 883 -18.58 8.07 0.40
CA SER A 883 -18.58 9.29 -0.41
C SER A 883 -17.63 10.34 0.16
N PHE A 884 -16.82 10.89 -0.72
CA PHE A 884 -16.00 12.07 -0.53
C PHE A 884 -16.20 12.97 -1.73
N TRP A 885 -17.03 13.99 -1.56
CA TRP A 885 -17.18 15.05 -2.55
C TRP A 885 -16.96 16.39 -1.86
N LEU A 886 -16.49 17.36 -2.63
CA LEU A 886 -16.42 18.72 -2.19
C LEU A 886 -17.84 19.30 -2.21
N GLU A 887 -18.46 19.50 -1.06
CA GLU A 887 -19.80 20.08 -0.99
C GLU A 887 -19.74 21.59 -1.25
N ASN A 888 -20.40 22.02 -2.33
CA ASN A 888 -20.64 23.44 -2.58
C ASN A 888 -21.73 23.94 -1.63
N SER A 889 -21.38 24.85 -0.72
CA SER A 889 -22.34 25.55 0.17
C SER A 889 -23.34 26.46 -0.57
N TYR A 890 -23.29 26.50 -1.92
CA TYR A 890 -24.23 27.25 -2.76
C TYR A 890 -25.61 26.59 -2.95
N THR A 891 -25.79 25.31 -2.59
CA THR A 891 -27.06 24.59 -2.82
C THR A 891 -28.07 24.61 -1.67
N GLN A 892 -27.81 25.31 -0.57
CA GLN A 892 -28.77 25.45 0.55
C GLN A 892 -29.44 26.83 0.68
N SER A 893 -29.32 27.73 -0.30
CA SER A 893 -29.99 29.03 -0.24
C SER A 893 -31.29 29.14 -1.07
N ASN A 894 -31.85 28.04 -1.57
CA ASN A 894 -33.07 28.06 -2.40
C ASN A 894 -34.18 27.07 -2.00
N THR A 895 -34.24 26.71 -0.72
CA THR A 895 -35.45 26.14 -0.11
C THR A 895 -35.71 26.83 1.23
N HIS A 896 -36.10 28.10 1.18
CA HIS A 896 -36.99 28.62 2.22
C HIS A 896 -38.37 27.98 2.02
N GLU A 897 -38.49 26.72 2.47
CA GLU A 897 -39.81 26.22 2.85
C GLU A 897 -40.28 27.06 4.03
N ILE A 898 -41.43 27.67 3.80
CA ILE A 898 -42.19 28.49 4.69
C ILE A 898 -42.61 27.62 5.89
N ILE A 899 -41.82 27.64 6.96
CA ILE A 899 -42.36 27.36 8.30
C ILE A 899 -43.06 28.64 8.75
N LYS A 900 -44.37 28.67 8.54
CA LYS A 900 -45.28 29.55 9.28
C LYS A 900 -45.16 29.21 10.77
N SER A 901 -44.35 29.97 11.50
CA SER A 901 -44.67 30.27 12.89
C SER A 901 -45.24 31.68 12.96
N GLU A 902 -46.34 31.80 13.67
CA GLU A 902 -47.29 32.90 13.66
C GLU A 902 -46.68 34.27 13.97
N ARG A 903 -47.24 35.29 13.31
CA ARG A 903 -47.05 36.70 13.64
C ARG A 903 -47.63 37.00 15.02
N ASN A 904 -46.88 37.72 15.85
CA ASN A 904 -47.39 38.90 16.55
C ASN A 904 -46.22 39.82 17.00
N PRO A 905 -46.46 41.11 17.26
CA PRO A 905 -45.92 42.20 16.42
C PRO A 905 -44.74 42.98 17.02
N ASP A 906 -44.09 43.74 16.14
CA ASP A 906 -43.10 44.82 16.31
C ASP A 906 -43.45 45.85 17.43
N PRO A 907 -42.55 46.77 17.84
CA PRO A 907 -41.20 46.61 18.40
C PRO A 907 -40.97 47.52 19.63
N THR A 908 -40.46 47.04 20.78
CA THR A 908 -39.84 47.94 21.79
C THR A 908 -39.00 47.20 22.85
N THR A 909 -37.80 47.73 23.06
CA THR A 909 -36.96 47.76 24.29
C THR A 909 -36.16 46.52 24.75
N ASP A 910 -34.84 46.76 24.86
CA ASP A 910 -33.78 46.07 25.63
C ASP A 910 -33.05 44.82 25.07
N GLU A 911 -32.32 45.00 23.95
CA GLU A 911 -31.23 44.09 23.55
C GLU A 911 -29.87 44.38 24.23
N THR A 912 -29.78 45.33 25.16
CA THR A 912 -28.54 45.64 25.89
C THR A 912 -28.42 44.99 27.27
N GLU A 913 -29.40 44.20 27.73
CA GLU A 913 -29.39 43.64 29.09
C GLU A 913 -28.53 42.38 29.28
N ASN A 914 -27.82 41.85 28.26
CA ASN A 914 -26.96 40.68 28.50
C ASN A 914 -25.63 40.61 27.72
N LEU A 915 -25.04 41.76 27.40
CA LEU A 915 -23.69 41.84 26.84
C LEU A 915 -22.64 41.05 27.66
N PRO A 916 -22.66 41.06 29.01
CA PRO A 916 -21.66 40.34 29.80
C PRO A 916 -21.69 38.82 29.61
N LEU A 917 -22.88 38.21 29.60
CA LEU A 917 -23.00 36.77 29.35
C LEU A 917 -22.64 36.40 27.91
N GLN A 918 -22.92 37.27 26.93
CA GLN A 918 -22.60 37.00 25.53
C GLN A 918 -21.09 37.04 25.28
N VAL A 919 -20.38 38.05 25.79
CA VAL A 919 -18.92 38.13 25.68
C VAL A 919 -18.25 36.98 26.45
N LEU A 920 -18.71 36.68 27.67
CA LEU A 920 -18.19 35.54 28.44
C LEU A 920 -18.40 34.21 27.70
N ASN A 921 -19.55 33.98 27.08
CA ASN A 921 -19.81 32.74 26.35
C ASN A 921 -18.83 32.55 25.18
N ILE A 922 -18.57 33.60 24.41
CA ILE A 922 -17.61 33.59 23.29
C ILE A 922 -16.20 33.27 23.81
N VAL A 923 -15.77 33.99 24.85
CA VAL A 923 -14.46 33.78 25.46
C VAL A 923 -14.34 32.34 25.99
N SER A 924 -15.36 31.86 26.69
CA SER A 924 -15.42 30.51 27.27
C SER A 924 -15.35 29.39 26.23
N LEU A 925 -16.01 29.58 25.08
CA LEU A 925 -16.01 28.63 23.96
C LEU A 925 -14.64 28.54 23.29
N LEU A 926 -13.94 29.67 23.16
CA LEU A 926 -12.65 29.71 22.50
C LEU A 926 -11.53 29.08 23.34
N ILE A 927 -11.61 29.16 24.66
CA ILE A 927 -10.62 28.57 25.59
C ILE A 927 -11.06 27.23 26.19
N GLY A 928 -12.30 26.79 25.91
CA GLY A 928 -12.84 25.52 26.40
C GLY A 928 -13.07 25.46 27.91
N ARG A 929 -13.43 26.58 28.55
CA ARG A 929 -13.76 26.66 29.99
C ARG A 929 -15.23 27.01 30.19
N ALA A 930 -15.80 26.72 31.37
CA ALA A 930 -17.18 27.11 31.66
C ALA A 930 -17.24 28.62 31.98
N PRO A 931 -18.30 29.36 31.56
CA PRO A 931 -18.43 30.80 31.85
C PRO A 931 -18.33 31.16 33.35
N ALA A 932 -18.75 30.26 34.24
CA ALA A 932 -18.67 30.43 35.70
C ALA A 932 -17.24 30.38 36.27
N GLU A 933 -16.26 29.91 35.49
CA GLU A 933 -14.84 29.81 35.88
C GLU A 933 -14.03 31.06 35.49
N LEU A 934 -14.66 32.02 34.80
CA LEU A 934 -14.02 33.23 34.29
C LEU A 934 -14.39 34.43 35.14
N GLN A 935 -13.40 35.24 35.48
CA GLN A 935 -13.60 36.52 36.19
C GLN A 935 -13.45 37.66 35.19
N TYR A 936 -14.30 38.69 35.29
CA TYR A 936 -14.31 39.79 34.32
C TYR A 936 -12.99 40.58 34.31
N GLU A 937 -12.27 40.60 35.42
CA GLU A 937 -11.00 41.30 35.59
C GLU A 937 -9.78 40.46 35.15
N GLN A 938 -9.97 39.21 34.70
CA GLN A 938 -8.86 38.40 34.18
C GLN A 938 -8.39 38.92 32.82
N ARG A 939 -7.06 38.98 32.65
CA ARG A 939 -6.42 39.28 31.37
C ARG A 939 -6.58 38.11 30.40
N LEU A 940 -6.70 38.42 29.11
CA LEU A 940 -6.86 37.40 28.07
C LEU A 940 -5.66 36.44 28.01
N SER A 941 -4.43 36.94 28.18
CA SER A 941 -3.22 36.09 28.21
C SER A 941 -3.22 35.11 29.37
N ASP A 942 -3.67 35.53 30.57
CA ASP A 942 -3.72 34.72 31.79
C ASP A 942 -4.70 33.54 31.68
N ILE A 943 -5.73 33.67 30.85
CA ILE A 943 -6.72 32.61 30.57
C ILE A 943 -6.42 31.83 29.29
N GLY A 944 -5.24 32.04 28.70
CA GLY A 944 -4.70 31.21 27.62
C GLY A 944 -5.01 31.68 26.20
N PHE A 945 -5.37 32.95 26.00
CA PHE A 945 -5.41 33.52 24.65
C PHE A 945 -4.01 33.73 24.10
N ASP A 946 -3.77 33.22 22.90
CA ASP A 946 -2.62 33.54 22.05
C ASP A 946 -3.07 34.36 20.84
N SER A 947 -2.13 34.78 19.99
CA SER A 947 -2.43 35.60 18.82
C SER A 947 -3.43 34.96 17.83
N ILE A 948 -3.57 33.63 17.83
CA ILE A 948 -4.53 32.91 16.97
C ILE A 948 -5.92 32.99 17.60
N LEU A 949 -6.04 32.75 18.91
CA LEU A 949 -7.30 32.85 19.64
C LEU A 949 -7.79 34.30 19.72
N GLU A 950 -6.90 35.29 19.85
CA GLU A 950 -7.23 36.72 19.76
C GLU A 950 -7.83 37.06 18.40
N THR A 951 -7.27 36.53 17.32
CA THR A 951 -7.80 36.75 15.96
C THR A 951 -9.19 36.12 15.79
N LYS A 952 -9.43 34.94 16.37
CA LYS A 952 -10.76 34.29 16.38
C LYS A 952 -11.76 35.03 17.25
N LEU A 953 -11.34 35.50 18.42
CA LEU A 953 -12.13 36.31 19.34
C LEU A 953 -12.56 37.60 18.65
N LYS A 954 -11.64 38.30 18.00
CA LYS A 954 -11.93 39.47 17.16
C LYS A 954 -13.03 39.18 16.16
N TYR A 955 -12.88 38.12 15.36
CA TYR A 955 -13.85 37.78 14.31
C TYR A 955 -15.24 37.46 14.87
N GLN A 956 -15.31 36.70 15.98
CA GLN A 956 -16.59 36.36 16.61
C GLN A 956 -17.27 37.58 17.24
N LEU A 957 -16.53 38.45 17.93
CA LEU A 957 -17.05 39.68 18.52
C LEU A 957 -17.49 40.68 17.44
N GLU A 958 -16.72 40.83 16.35
CA GLU A 958 -17.08 41.70 15.22
C GLU A 958 -18.36 41.24 14.53
N ASN A 959 -18.51 39.93 14.29
CA ASN A 959 -19.72 39.37 13.70
C ASN A 959 -20.94 39.47 14.62
N GLN A 960 -20.76 39.30 15.93
CA GLN A 960 -21.87 39.27 16.88
C GLN A 960 -22.35 40.66 17.28
N PHE A 961 -21.45 41.63 17.41
CA PHE A 961 -21.76 42.98 17.91
C PHE A 961 -21.62 44.08 16.85
N ASN A 962 -21.33 43.73 15.60
CA ASN A 962 -21.12 44.65 14.47
C ASN A 962 -20.18 45.83 14.81
N THR A 963 -19.20 45.59 15.68
CA THR A 963 -18.26 46.59 16.20
C THR A 963 -16.85 46.22 15.79
N LYS A 964 -16.16 47.07 15.02
CA LYS A 964 -14.77 46.81 14.60
C LYS A 964 -13.81 46.87 15.80
N ILE A 965 -13.01 45.83 15.96
CA ILE A 965 -12.04 45.69 17.06
C ILE A 965 -10.63 45.67 16.46
N PRO A 966 -9.82 46.75 16.59
CA PRO A 966 -8.45 46.76 16.09
C PRO A 966 -7.63 45.61 16.70
N ILE A 967 -6.82 44.92 15.89
CA ILE A 967 -5.99 43.81 16.39
C ILE A 967 -4.95 44.29 17.43
N SER A 968 -4.51 45.55 17.31
CA SER A 968 -3.63 46.21 18.28
C SER A 968 -4.25 46.35 19.67
N LEU A 969 -5.58 46.40 19.75
CA LEU A 969 -6.31 46.47 21.02
C LEU A 969 -6.24 45.14 21.77
N LEU A 970 -6.43 44.02 21.07
CA LEU A 970 -6.32 42.68 21.66
C LEU A 970 -4.87 42.33 22.04
N ALA A 971 -3.90 42.77 21.24
CA ALA A 971 -2.47 42.58 21.52
C ALA A 971 -1.96 43.38 22.75
N SER A 972 -2.79 44.23 23.36
CA SER A 972 -2.44 44.99 24.57
C SER A 972 -2.76 44.27 25.88
N ASP A 973 -3.15 42.99 25.80
CA ASP A 973 -3.44 42.08 26.92
C ASP A 973 -4.50 42.63 27.89
N LEU A 974 -5.70 42.86 27.32
CA LEU A 974 -6.87 43.43 27.99
C LEU A 974 -7.57 42.44 28.92
N THR A 975 -8.40 42.96 29.82
CA THR A 975 -9.35 42.14 30.58
C THR A 975 -10.66 41.91 29.81
N ILE A 976 -11.43 40.90 30.21
CA ILE A 976 -12.78 40.66 29.66
C ILE A 976 -13.67 41.90 29.86
N ASN A 977 -13.52 42.62 30.98
CA ASN A 977 -14.23 43.86 31.25
C ASN A 977 -13.87 45.00 30.29
N ASP A 978 -12.59 45.14 29.94
CA ASP A 978 -12.14 46.15 28.98
C ASP A 978 -12.74 45.90 27.59
N LEU A 979 -12.84 44.63 27.19
CA LEU A 979 -13.51 44.23 25.95
C LEU A 979 -15.00 44.58 25.95
N MET A 980 -15.70 44.29 27.04
CA MET A 980 -17.11 44.65 27.19
C MET A 980 -17.31 46.17 27.15
N GLN A 981 -16.45 46.94 27.82
CA GLN A 981 -16.51 48.40 27.79
C GLN A 981 -16.26 48.94 26.38
N TYR A 982 -15.27 48.40 25.66
CA TYR A 982 -14.99 48.81 24.29
C TYR A 982 -16.18 48.55 23.37
N ILE A 983 -16.82 47.38 23.48
CA ILE A 983 -18.02 47.05 22.69
C ILE A 983 -19.19 47.96 23.09
N THR A 984 -19.37 48.23 24.38
CA THR A 984 -20.44 49.12 24.86
C THR A 984 -20.29 50.55 24.35
N LEU A 985 -19.06 51.07 24.34
CA LEU A 985 -18.75 52.43 23.88
C LEU A 985 -18.90 52.58 22.37
N ASN A 986 -18.56 51.55 21.59
CA ASN A 986 -18.52 51.60 20.14
C ASN A 986 -19.73 50.97 19.42
N SER A 987 -20.65 50.34 20.16
CA SER A 987 -21.93 49.82 19.63
C SER A 987 -23.03 50.88 19.53
N LYS A 988 -22.89 52.04 20.21
CA LYS A 988 -23.91 53.11 20.24
C LYS A 988 -23.68 54.27 19.25
N THR A 989 -22.60 54.27 18.46
CA THR A 989 -22.24 55.38 17.57
C THR A 989 -22.07 54.92 16.13
N SER A 990 -23.14 54.99 15.35
CA SER A 990 -23.02 55.05 13.89
C SER A 990 -22.46 56.43 13.50
N ALA A 991 -21.26 56.43 12.91
CA ALA A 991 -20.53 57.57 12.31
C ALA A 991 -19.65 58.46 13.24
N SER A 992 -18.44 57.97 13.55
CA SER A 992 -17.14 58.69 13.56
C SER A 992 -16.10 57.87 14.36
N GLY A 993 -15.44 56.91 13.70
CA GLY A 993 -14.67 55.83 14.34
C GLY A 993 -13.28 56.17 14.89
N ASP A 994 -12.74 57.38 14.66
CA ASP A 994 -11.34 57.66 15.01
C ASP A 994 -11.18 58.48 16.31
N SER A 995 -12.16 59.32 16.67
CA SER A 995 -12.03 60.25 17.81
C SER A 995 -12.19 59.61 19.20
N LEU A 996 -12.95 58.51 19.33
CA LEU A 996 -13.21 57.84 20.62
C LEU A 996 -12.20 56.71 20.90
N THR A 997 -11.70 56.08 19.83
CA THR A 997 -10.67 55.03 19.88
C THR A 997 -9.35 55.59 20.41
N GLU A 998 -8.96 56.80 19.97
CA GLU A 998 -7.80 57.52 20.52
C GLU A 998 -8.00 57.94 21.99
N GLN A 999 -9.21 58.34 22.40
CA GLN A 999 -9.48 58.68 23.80
C GLN A 999 -9.43 57.47 24.73
N PHE A 1000 -9.89 56.29 24.28
CA PHE A 1000 -9.80 55.04 25.04
C PHE A 1000 -8.34 54.55 25.14
N LEU A 1001 -7.58 54.62 24.04
CA LEU A 1001 -6.17 54.27 24.00
C LEU A 1001 -5.32 55.20 24.87
N ASN A 1002 -5.54 56.52 24.82
CA ASN A 1002 -4.78 57.50 25.62
C ASN A 1002 -5.09 57.44 27.13
N LYS A 1003 -6.29 56.99 27.52
CA LYS A 1003 -6.64 56.83 28.93
C LYS A 1003 -5.99 55.59 29.57
N ASN A 1004 -5.64 54.58 28.76
CA ASN A 1004 -5.09 53.30 29.22
C ASN A 1004 -3.59 53.12 28.89
N LEU A 1005 -3.06 53.84 27.90
CA LEU A 1005 -1.64 53.89 27.57
C LEU A 1005 -1.09 55.26 28.00
N ASN A 1006 -0.46 55.29 29.17
CA ASN A 1006 0.09 56.49 29.83
C ASN A 1006 1.33 57.03 29.06
N ILE A 1007 1.16 57.50 27.82
CA ILE A 1007 2.24 57.84 26.88
C ILE A 1007 2.75 59.29 27.05
N GLU A 1008 2.04 60.17 27.75
CA GLU A 1008 2.44 61.59 27.93
C GLU A 1008 3.67 61.82 28.82
N ASN A 1009 4.31 60.78 29.38
CA ASN A 1009 5.47 60.91 30.28
C ASN A 1009 6.79 60.36 29.72
N LEU A 1010 6.92 60.16 28.41
CA LEU A 1010 8.21 59.79 27.81
C LEU A 1010 9.03 61.05 27.51
N THR A 1011 10.16 61.20 28.20
CA THR A 1011 11.07 62.34 28.00
C THR A 1011 11.83 62.22 26.67
N GLU A 1012 12.21 63.36 26.08
CA GLU A 1012 12.93 63.48 24.79
C GLU A 1012 14.13 62.51 24.67
N LYS A 1013 14.79 62.21 25.80
CA LYS A 1013 15.91 61.27 25.91
C LYS A 1013 15.54 59.80 25.63
N GLN A 1014 14.29 59.40 25.91
CA GLN A 1014 13.78 58.05 25.64
C GLN A 1014 13.37 57.88 24.17
N MET A 1015 12.94 58.96 23.52
CA MET A 1015 12.68 58.98 22.07
C MET A 1015 13.97 58.84 21.26
N ASP A 1016 15.04 59.52 21.66
CA ASP A 1016 16.34 59.42 21.00
C ASP A 1016 16.94 58.01 21.10
N THR A 1017 16.72 57.31 22.22
CA THR A 1017 17.21 55.94 22.41
C THR A 1017 16.48 54.95 21.47
N LEU A 1018 15.18 55.14 21.26
CA LEU A 1018 14.38 54.35 20.32
C LEU A 1018 14.74 54.62 18.86
N LEU A 1019 15.07 55.87 18.51
CA LEU A 1019 15.51 56.21 17.16
C LEU A 1019 16.89 55.60 16.83
N VAL A 1020 17.79 55.53 17.81
CA VAL A 1020 19.11 54.89 17.66
C VAL A 1020 18.97 53.37 17.44
N ASP A 1021 18.04 52.71 18.15
CA ASP A 1021 17.77 51.26 18.00
C ASP A 1021 17.12 50.89 16.66
N VAL A 1022 16.34 51.80 16.07
CA VAL A 1022 15.73 51.58 14.75
C VAL A 1022 16.75 51.83 13.62
N LEU A 1023 17.65 52.80 13.80
CA LEU A 1023 18.70 53.10 12.83
C LEU A 1023 19.83 52.06 12.85
N SER A 1024 20.18 51.48 14.01
CA SER A 1024 21.16 50.40 14.10
C SER A 1024 20.69 49.12 13.39
N LYS A 1025 19.41 48.75 13.54
CA LYS A 1025 18.80 47.61 12.84
C LYS A 1025 18.73 47.80 11.33
N LYS A 1026 18.62 49.04 10.85
CA LYS A 1026 18.66 49.35 9.40
C LYS A 1026 20.08 49.23 8.82
N SER A 1027 21.11 49.51 9.63
CA SER A 1027 22.51 49.32 9.25
C SER A 1027 22.87 47.84 9.13
N GLU A 1028 22.47 47.02 10.10
CA GLU A 1028 22.68 45.55 10.06
C GLU A 1028 21.97 44.90 8.86
N LEU A 1029 20.75 45.33 8.53
CA LEU A 1029 20.03 44.81 7.37
C LEU A 1029 20.66 45.17 6.01
N MET A 1030 21.41 46.28 5.95
CA MET A 1030 22.08 46.71 4.72
C MET A 1030 23.46 46.05 4.52
N GLU A 1031 24.13 45.62 5.60
CA GLU A 1031 25.32 44.77 5.53
C GLU A 1031 24.99 43.31 5.20
N GLU A 1032 23.80 42.80 5.58
CA GLU A 1032 23.34 41.47 5.14
C GLU A 1032 22.86 41.43 3.68
N LEU A 1033 22.67 42.60 3.04
CA LEU A 1033 22.22 42.74 1.64
C LEU A 1033 23.36 43.06 0.64
N GLN A 1034 24.60 43.24 1.10
CA GLN A 1034 25.83 43.31 0.28
C GLN A 1034 26.62 42.01 0.38
#